data_AF-A0A5P9HNR2-F1
#
_entry.id   AF-A0A5P9HNR2-F1
#
_cell.length_a   1.000
_cell.length_b   1.000
_cell.length_c   1.000
_cell.angle_alpha   90.00
_cell.angle_beta   90.00
_cell.angle_gamma   90.00
#
_symmetry.space_group_name_H-M   'P 1'
#
loop_
_entity.id
_entity.type
_entity.pdbx_description
1 polymer ?
#
loop_
_entity_poly.entity_id
_entity_poly.type
_entity_poly.pdbx_seq_one_letter_code
_entity_poly.pdbx_strand_id
1 'polypeptide(L)'
;MIRFIWQNWWRRKERFLLLILGAFIISAGLTYLIGLSDTNKGTVVETLQQRWTASYDIVVRPQGTESLTEEKKLLEPNYLSGLSGGISLEQYETIKGMEGIEVAAPIAMIGYADYQVNFGKVELNEDGIYRRSTITTIDNGLEKETSLHNYYFPVNVWDIHNKGPEYGVAAPYQDLTVYSHTLLAGIDPEQEAKLVGLDHAIIDLGKSRYFKSTDKYAFHQSGEYHEFPIIVNRQAFVDKMEKITFERIDIAITRENADEVMEDVKTNGGVKYLDSLTGQAEHSFTVSGEEAFHEFVRNMTGVDWNTGKVFEESNKVNTLSGIVFKPTSIEYQEIASPSSDRWPYAYQVTPIKNGEEQVGVYKNLETYRNPQVMAENFLDLPKIKPNWIGFYNASKLSISKDPTNELPMETYRPATAEFVMDSDGMPVNPPTQLKPNDDPYSFLTNPPGMLTTIEAAEKLLGDKPISSIRVKVAGVNDLSEDSQQILEHIAAEIELKTGLKTDITMGSSPQLALTFIPGLNGKEDIGWIQQPWVNIGSSISIFRETKIGYVGILASVIAVAVVYVWSSGIVHLLARRKEFAVLLAIGWRPSQLRWLLLSESSIIGAFVAFTSWMMMGIIYLSSDSVINLNRFVFTGIFGLLVYLLGAIIPIVLIQEISPYEAMRQGEISIVSKRLVQAKGIYGMAFNHFVGKWKRSILSVISISLPTALLAFFLYITFRLRGIMYTSILGEYVALEIGPMHYTAIIIALIIAILTTSEIMWQNVSERQEEISLLQALGWRRWSIRKLILAEGLFSGIFAACLGLSLSIGLIIIFYGELPSESFSIILATGIIPITIGLMGTILPAEKAVNIVPNQGMHGSISHRKMVEKRLKWTLILTSTIFFLTFVFIMIRIIPNMEVASSSEEISTSYSPTSGTIIKKESVKDVHEKTYETEDANEDQIEYSLDFHSSQSSLDTTMKKVLDYSALEVESQRPNDAGMKNIAIEFSFEILEEHTLYAMTLKRDFLIIAEGEKYWPVEVTVLEAKGWDEKELLWGNKDGKIRAVLEYSVPESIENFNFLFRNNHTGPGFMIRFD
;
A
#
# COMPACT_ATOMS: atom_id res chain seq x y z
N MET A 1 36.40 -46.15 40.08
CA MET A 1 36.47 -44.98 39.17
C MET A 1 35.62 -43.82 39.67
N ILE A 2 34.31 -43.98 39.91
CA ILE A 2 33.43 -42.91 40.42
C ILE A 2 33.95 -42.26 41.72
N ARG A 3 34.37 -43.06 42.72
CA ARG A 3 34.97 -42.54 43.96
C ARG A 3 36.23 -41.68 43.73
N PHE A 4 37.00 -41.99 42.68
CA PHE A 4 38.19 -41.23 42.30
C PHE A 4 37.79 -39.89 41.66
N ILE A 5 36.80 -39.88 40.76
CA ILE A 5 36.22 -38.65 40.18
C ILE A 5 35.71 -37.73 41.30
N TRP A 6 34.90 -38.27 42.21
CA TRP A 6 34.32 -37.52 43.33
C TRP A 6 35.38 -36.91 44.26
N GLN A 7 36.40 -37.69 44.63
CA GLN A 7 37.50 -37.18 45.46
C GLN A 7 38.31 -36.10 44.73
N ASN A 8 38.45 -36.20 43.41
CA ASN A 8 39.20 -35.21 42.64
C ASN A 8 38.45 -33.88 42.54
N TRP A 9 37.15 -33.90 42.28
CA TRP A 9 36.29 -32.71 42.30
C TRP A 9 36.38 -31.98 43.65
N TRP A 10 36.36 -32.72 44.76
CA TRP A 10 36.51 -32.16 46.11
C TRP A 10 37.91 -31.62 46.43
N ARG A 11 38.96 -32.15 45.80
CA ARG A 11 40.34 -31.65 45.95
C ARG A 11 40.57 -30.36 45.15
N ARG A 12 39.88 -30.17 44.02
CA ARG A 12 40.02 -29.02 43.12
C ARG A 12 38.71 -28.20 43.03
N LYS A 13 38.20 -27.78 44.20
CA LYS A 13 36.89 -27.14 44.34
C LYS A 13 36.70 -25.92 43.43
N GLU A 14 37.75 -25.13 43.21
CA GLU A 14 37.70 -23.93 42.35
C GLU A 14 37.33 -24.27 40.91
N ARG A 15 37.93 -25.33 40.34
CA ARG A 15 37.63 -25.76 38.96
C ARG A 15 36.29 -26.46 38.86
N PHE A 16 35.96 -27.27 39.86
CA PHE A 16 34.66 -27.94 39.91
C PHE A 16 33.50 -26.93 39.95
N LEU A 17 33.65 -25.83 40.71
CA LEU A 17 32.66 -24.75 40.75
C LEU A 17 32.51 -24.05 39.39
N LEU A 18 33.61 -23.74 38.70
CA LEU A 18 33.57 -23.13 37.36
C LEU A 18 32.89 -24.06 36.34
N LEU A 19 33.18 -25.37 36.41
CA LEU A 19 32.57 -26.36 35.53
C LEU A 19 31.06 -26.51 35.79
N ILE A 20 30.62 -26.56 37.05
CA ILE A 20 29.20 -26.60 37.38
C ILE A 20 28.50 -25.32 36.93
N LEU A 21 29.13 -24.15 37.14
CA LEU A 21 28.58 -22.87 36.70
C LEU A 21 28.40 -22.85 35.18
N GLY A 22 29.39 -23.29 34.40
CA GLY A 22 29.27 -23.39 32.95
C GLY A 22 28.22 -24.41 32.51
N ALA A 23 28.15 -25.57 33.16
CA ALA A 23 27.12 -26.58 32.93
C ALA A 23 25.70 -26.02 33.19
N PHE A 24 25.55 -25.26 34.27
CA PHE A 24 24.29 -24.60 34.60
C PHE A 24 23.92 -23.53 33.56
N ILE A 25 24.86 -22.67 33.15
CA ILE A 25 24.63 -21.64 32.12
C ILE A 25 24.23 -22.28 30.79
N ILE A 26 24.88 -23.38 30.40
CA ILE A 26 24.54 -24.12 29.17
C ILE A 26 23.15 -24.74 29.29
N SER A 27 22.84 -25.40 30.40
CA SER A 27 21.53 -25.98 30.64
C SER A 27 20.44 -24.91 30.60
N ALA A 28 20.63 -23.81 31.33
CA ALA A 28 19.70 -22.72 31.41
C ALA A 28 19.49 -22.02 30.06
N GLY A 29 20.58 -21.73 29.36
CA GLY A 29 20.56 -21.06 28.07
C GLY A 29 19.95 -21.92 26.95
N LEU A 30 20.33 -23.19 26.85
CA LEU A 30 19.73 -24.12 25.88
C LEU A 30 18.23 -24.32 26.14
N THR A 31 17.84 -24.54 27.41
CA THR A 31 16.43 -24.76 27.76
C THR A 31 15.57 -23.55 27.42
N TYR A 32 16.07 -22.35 27.73
CA TYR A 32 15.38 -21.10 27.43
C TYR A 32 15.27 -20.86 25.92
N LEU A 33 16.37 -20.98 25.17
CA LEU A 33 16.37 -20.71 23.73
C LEU A 33 15.56 -21.73 22.94
N ILE A 34 15.60 -23.02 23.31
CA ILE A 34 14.76 -24.04 22.66
C ILE A 34 13.29 -23.77 22.97
N GLY A 35 12.94 -23.43 24.22
CA GLY A 35 11.56 -23.10 24.61
C GLY A 35 10.99 -21.89 23.87
N LEU A 36 11.75 -20.80 23.80
CA LEU A 36 11.35 -19.59 23.07
C LEU A 36 11.37 -19.76 21.57
N SER A 37 12.36 -20.45 21.00
CA SER A 37 12.46 -20.63 19.55
C SER A 37 11.21 -21.29 19.00
N ASP A 38 10.66 -22.26 19.72
CA ASP A 38 9.47 -22.98 19.28
C ASP A 38 8.18 -22.20 19.52
N THR A 39 8.10 -21.47 20.64
CA THR A 39 6.96 -20.60 20.94
C THR A 39 6.90 -19.49 19.90
N ASN A 40 8.01 -18.77 19.70
CA ASN A 40 8.06 -17.66 18.74
C ASN A 40 7.95 -18.15 17.29
N LYS A 41 8.58 -19.28 16.91
CA LYS A 41 8.34 -19.86 15.58
C LYS A 41 6.87 -20.24 15.40
N GLY A 42 6.23 -20.83 16.40
CA GLY A 42 4.80 -21.14 16.37
C GLY A 42 3.95 -19.89 16.20
N THR A 43 4.12 -18.90 17.09
CA THR A 43 3.38 -17.64 17.08
C THR A 43 3.60 -16.83 15.82
N VAL A 44 4.84 -16.71 15.33
CA VAL A 44 5.15 -15.96 14.10
C VAL A 44 4.53 -16.65 12.89
N VAL A 45 4.67 -17.97 12.77
CA VAL A 45 4.05 -18.72 11.68
C VAL A 45 2.53 -18.62 11.76
N GLU A 46 1.94 -18.75 12.94
CA GLU A 46 0.49 -18.64 13.13
C GLU A 46 -0.01 -17.22 12.84
N THR A 47 0.69 -16.18 13.30
CA THR A 47 0.34 -14.77 13.05
C THR A 47 0.43 -14.46 11.56
N LEU A 48 1.53 -14.84 10.91
CA LEU A 48 1.67 -14.68 9.47
C LEU A 48 0.58 -15.47 8.74
N GLN A 49 0.28 -16.70 9.16
CA GLN A 49 -0.74 -17.57 8.57
C GLN A 49 -2.19 -17.04 8.77
N GLN A 50 -2.45 -16.25 9.82
CA GLN A 50 -3.73 -15.59 10.02
C GLN A 50 -3.87 -14.30 9.19
N ARG A 51 -2.74 -13.70 8.77
CA ARG A 51 -2.66 -12.35 8.20
C ARG A 51 -1.92 -12.27 6.86
N TRP A 52 -1.85 -13.34 6.09
CA TRP A 52 -1.20 -13.36 4.75
C TRP A 52 -2.20 -13.42 3.60
N THR A 53 -3.46 -13.76 3.87
CA THR A 53 -4.45 -14.02 2.82
C THR A 53 -4.86 -12.72 2.15
N ALA A 54 -4.48 -12.56 0.89
CA ALA A 54 -5.03 -11.58 -0.03
C ALA A 54 -6.31 -12.12 -0.68
N SER A 55 -7.10 -11.25 -1.34
CA SER A 55 -8.29 -11.71 -2.08
C SER A 55 -7.94 -12.58 -3.30
N TYR A 56 -6.73 -12.41 -3.84
CA TYR A 56 -6.17 -13.16 -4.97
C TYR A 56 -4.65 -13.39 -4.80
N ASP A 57 -4.11 -14.42 -5.46
CA ASP A 57 -2.71 -14.85 -5.31
C ASP A 57 -1.78 -14.25 -6.37
N ILE A 58 -2.29 -14.04 -7.58
CA ILE A 58 -1.56 -13.47 -8.72
C ILE A 58 -2.44 -12.40 -9.36
N VAL A 59 -1.82 -11.30 -9.80
CA VAL A 59 -2.45 -10.32 -10.69
C VAL A 59 -1.72 -10.28 -12.02
N VAL A 60 -2.50 -10.34 -13.10
CA VAL A 60 -2.01 -10.31 -14.48
C VAL A 60 -2.31 -8.94 -15.07
N ARG A 61 -1.31 -8.32 -15.69
CA ARG A 61 -1.37 -6.96 -16.26
C ARG A 61 -0.81 -6.92 -17.69
N PRO A 62 -1.22 -5.93 -18.50
CA PRO A 62 -0.60 -5.67 -19.80
C PRO A 62 0.89 -5.39 -19.69
N GLN A 63 1.65 -5.66 -20.76
CA GLN A 63 3.07 -5.30 -20.81
C GLN A 63 3.24 -3.77 -20.88
N GLY A 64 4.24 -3.22 -20.15
CA GLY A 64 4.54 -1.78 -20.15
C GLY A 64 3.77 -0.95 -19.13
N THR A 65 3.01 -1.59 -18.23
CA THR A 65 2.32 -0.92 -17.10
C THR A 65 3.14 -0.93 -15.81
N GLU A 66 4.43 -1.23 -15.88
CA GLU A 66 5.33 -1.31 -14.72
C GLU A 66 5.66 0.08 -14.19
N SER A 67 5.48 0.29 -12.88
CA SER A 67 5.86 1.54 -12.20
C SER A 67 7.33 1.51 -11.77
N LEU A 68 7.96 2.68 -11.64
CA LEU A 68 9.35 2.82 -11.13
C LEU A 68 9.52 2.25 -9.71
N THR A 69 8.42 2.16 -8.97
CA THR A 69 8.34 1.70 -7.58
C THR A 69 8.46 0.18 -7.47
N GLU A 70 8.18 -0.54 -8.55
CA GLU A 70 8.21 -2.00 -8.62
C GLU A 70 9.63 -2.57 -8.48
N GLU A 71 10.68 -1.80 -8.81
CA GLU A 71 12.08 -2.20 -8.56
C GLU A 71 12.34 -2.47 -7.06
N LYS A 72 11.65 -1.71 -6.19
CA LYS A 72 11.70 -1.89 -4.74
C LYS A 72 10.60 -2.82 -4.21
N LYS A 73 9.91 -3.56 -5.09
CA LYS A 73 8.76 -4.42 -4.79
C LYS A 73 7.61 -3.68 -4.11
N LEU A 74 7.43 -2.40 -4.44
CA LEU A 74 6.36 -1.56 -3.92
C LEU A 74 5.35 -1.25 -5.02
N LEU A 75 4.06 -1.44 -4.72
CA LEU A 75 2.95 -1.05 -5.60
C LEU A 75 2.13 0.05 -4.95
N GLU A 76 1.77 1.07 -5.74
CA GLU A 76 0.95 2.18 -5.26
C GLU A 76 -0.51 1.77 -5.00
N PRO A 77 -1.23 2.51 -4.13
CA PRO A 77 -2.65 2.27 -3.87
C PRO A 77 -3.51 2.35 -5.13
N ASN A 78 -4.48 1.46 -5.29
CA ASN A 78 -5.46 1.44 -6.38
C ASN A 78 -4.87 1.53 -7.80
N TYR A 79 -3.62 1.10 -7.99
CA TYR A 79 -2.95 1.15 -9.30
C TYR A 79 -3.74 0.43 -10.42
N LEU A 80 -4.49 -0.65 -10.10
CA LEU A 80 -5.35 -1.36 -11.06
C LEU A 80 -6.46 -0.47 -11.65
N SER A 81 -6.97 0.49 -10.87
CA SER A 81 -8.02 1.41 -11.30
C SER A 81 -7.51 2.47 -12.30
N GLY A 82 -6.19 2.65 -12.39
CA GLY A 82 -5.54 3.53 -13.37
C GLY A 82 -5.23 2.86 -14.72
N LEU A 83 -5.49 1.56 -14.87
CA LEU A 83 -5.21 0.80 -16.08
C LEU A 83 -6.43 0.78 -17.01
N SER A 84 -6.27 1.15 -18.28
CA SER A 84 -7.33 1.15 -19.28
C SER A 84 -7.05 0.11 -20.38
N GLY A 85 -7.65 -1.08 -20.26
CA GLY A 85 -7.54 -2.15 -21.26
C GLY A 85 -6.13 -2.75 -21.39
N GLY A 86 -5.91 -3.50 -22.48
CA GLY A 86 -4.60 -4.08 -22.84
C GLY A 86 -4.54 -5.61 -22.85
N ILE A 87 -5.53 -6.29 -22.27
CA ILE A 87 -5.67 -7.77 -22.30
C ILE A 87 -6.88 -8.16 -23.16
N SER A 88 -6.69 -9.12 -24.07
CA SER A 88 -7.77 -9.64 -24.93
C SER A 88 -8.62 -10.71 -24.22
N LEU A 89 -9.84 -10.91 -24.71
CA LEU A 89 -10.71 -12.01 -24.27
C LEU A 89 -10.08 -13.39 -24.54
N GLU A 90 -9.34 -13.55 -25.64
CA GLU A 90 -8.63 -14.81 -25.94
C GLU A 90 -7.53 -15.11 -24.92
N GLN A 91 -6.76 -14.09 -24.50
CA GLN A 91 -5.77 -14.23 -23.44
C GLN A 91 -6.45 -14.57 -22.10
N TYR A 92 -7.58 -13.93 -21.80
CA TYR A 92 -8.36 -14.23 -20.60
C TYR A 92 -8.89 -15.67 -20.59
N GLU A 93 -9.50 -16.15 -21.67
CA GLU A 93 -9.99 -17.52 -21.77
C GLU A 93 -8.85 -18.55 -21.72
N THR A 94 -7.69 -18.21 -22.30
CA THR A 94 -6.47 -19.02 -22.16
C THR A 94 -6.10 -19.14 -20.69
N ILE A 95 -6.10 -18.04 -19.92
CA ILE A 95 -5.78 -18.06 -18.49
C ILE A 95 -6.82 -18.85 -17.70
N LYS A 96 -8.11 -18.57 -17.92
CA LYS A 96 -9.23 -19.23 -17.25
C LYS A 96 -9.21 -20.75 -17.45
N GLY A 97 -8.73 -21.23 -18.60
CA GLY A 97 -8.65 -22.65 -18.94
C GLY A 97 -7.38 -23.38 -18.47
N MET A 98 -6.44 -22.72 -17.80
CA MET A 98 -5.20 -23.39 -17.35
C MET A 98 -5.42 -24.29 -16.14
N GLU A 99 -4.67 -25.39 -16.10
CA GLU A 99 -4.66 -26.32 -14.97
C GLU A 99 -4.03 -25.63 -13.74
N GLY A 100 -4.67 -25.76 -12.58
CA GLY A 100 -4.21 -25.13 -11.34
C GLY A 100 -4.79 -23.74 -11.06
N ILE A 101 -5.57 -23.13 -11.97
CA ILE A 101 -6.31 -21.89 -11.70
C ILE A 101 -7.71 -22.23 -11.20
N GLU A 102 -8.07 -21.76 -10.01
CA GLU A 102 -9.41 -21.94 -9.42
C GLU A 102 -10.36 -20.81 -9.84
N VAL A 103 -9.86 -19.57 -9.78
CA VAL A 103 -10.63 -18.37 -10.15
C VAL A 103 -9.74 -17.45 -10.97
N ALA A 104 -10.21 -17.04 -12.16
CA ALA A 104 -9.66 -15.92 -12.91
C ALA A 104 -10.75 -14.86 -13.08
N ALA A 105 -10.67 -13.77 -12.31
CA ALA A 105 -11.64 -12.68 -12.30
C ALA A 105 -11.07 -11.46 -13.06
N PRO A 106 -11.50 -11.23 -14.31
CA PRO A 106 -11.07 -10.10 -15.11
C PRO A 106 -11.77 -8.82 -14.64
N ILE A 107 -11.09 -7.69 -14.75
CA ILE A 107 -11.68 -6.38 -14.60
C ILE A 107 -11.25 -5.47 -15.75
N ALA A 108 -12.22 -4.84 -16.38
CA ALA A 108 -12.06 -3.88 -17.48
C ALA A 108 -12.46 -2.50 -16.98
N MET A 109 -11.52 -1.57 -16.81
CA MET A 109 -11.86 -0.19 -16.46
C MET A 109 -12.31 0.54 -17.73
N ILE A 110 -13.62 0.74 -17.89
CA ILE A 110 -14.18 1.26 -19.14
C ILE A 110 -13.98 2.76 -19.23
N GLY A 111 -14.34 3.49 -18.17
CA GLY A 111 -14.25 4.94 -18.15
C GLY A 111 -15.21 5.55 -17.16
N TYR A 112 -15.15 6.87 -17.04
CA TYR A 112 -16.05 7.63 -16.19
C TYR A 112 -17.35 7.88 -16.96
N ALA A 113 -18.44 7.36 -16.40
CA ALA A 113 -19.79 7.52 -16.91
C ALA A 113 -20.56 8.52 -16.05
N ASP A 114 -21.38 9.33 -16.71
CA ASP A 114 -22.16 10.36 -16.05
C ASP A 114 -23.51 9.80 -15.63
N TYR A 115 -23.99 10.19 -14.46
CA TYR A 115 -25.40 10.06 -14.15
C TYR A 115 -25.93 11.41 -13.70
N GLN A 116 -27.16 11.68 -14.11
CA GLN A 116 -27.83 12.92 -13.82
C GLN A 116 -29.13 12.65 -13.08
N VAL A 117 -29.45 13.55 -12.15
CA VAL A 117 -30.66 13.50 -11.34
C VAL A 117 -31.38 14.81 -11.53
N ASN A 118 -32.62 14.73 -12.02
CA ASN A 118 -33.46 15.88 -12.26
C ASN A 118 -34.47 16.02 -11.12
N PHE A 119 -34.43 17.17 -10.43
CA PHE A 119 -35.31 17.51 -9.31
C PHE A 119 -36.55 18.33 -9.71
N GLY A 120 -36.83 18.42 -11.01
CA GLY A 120 -37.93 19.19 -11.60
C GLY A 120 -37.44 20.39 -12.41
N LYS A 121 -38.38 21.27 -12.77
CA LYS A 121 -38.11 22.52 -13.49
C LYS A 121 -38.56 23.72 -12.66
N VAL A 122 -37.85 24.83 -12.80
CA VAL A 122 -38.23 26.12 -12.21
C VAL A 122 -39.13 26.88 -13.18
N GLU A 123 -40.30 27.32 -12.73
CA GLU A 123 -41.18 28.21 -13.50
C GLU A 123 -40.69 29.65 -13.35
N LEU A 124 -40.17 30.24 -14.45
CA LEU A 124 -39.71 31.63 -14.52
C LEU A 124 -40.76 32.46 -15.27
N ASN A 125 -41.51 33.28 -14.54
CA ASN A 125 -42.72 33.94 -15.06
C ASN A 125 -42.46 35.33 -15.63
N GLU A 126 -41.32 35.95 -15.31
CA GLU A 126 -41.00 37.30 -15.79
C GLU A 126 -40.09 37.25 -17.02
N ASP A 127 -40.44 38.03 -18.05
CA ASP A 127 -39.67 38.17 -19.28
C ASP A 127 -38.30 38.84 -18.97
N GLY A 128 -37.19 38.22 -19.35
CA GLY A 128 -35.86 38.78 -19.10
C GLY A 128 -34.70 37.82 -19.41
N ILE A 129 -33.47 38.27 -19.14
CA ILE A 129 -32.28 37.41 -19.16
C ILE A 129 -32.05 36.88 -17.75
N TYR A 130 -31.87 35.58 -17.62
CA TYR A 130 -31.62 34.92 -16.34
C TYR A 130 -30.19 34.39 -16.28
N ARG A 131 -29.61 34.49 -15.09
CA ARG A 131 -28.37 33.84 -14.68
C ARG A 131 -28.70 32.64 -13.81
N ARG A 132 -28.35 31.45 -14.28
CA ARG A 132 -28.27 30.22 -13.50
C ARG A 132 -26.85 30.12 -12.93
N SER A 133 -26.72 30.45 -11.66
CA SER A 133 -25.49 30.34 -10.89
C SER A 133 -25.45 28.98 -10.19
N THR A 134 -24.49 28.13 -10.56
CA THR A 134 -24.25 26.83 -9.93
C THR A 134 -22.98 26.93 -9.09
N ILE A 135 -23.14 26.82 -7.78
CA ILE A 135 -22.04 26.76 -6.82
C ILE A 135 -21.88 25.31 -6.40
N THR A 136 -20.75 24.71 -6.75
CA THR A 136 -20.40 23.35 -6.32
C THR A 136 -19.31 23.46 -5.26
N THR A 137 -19.58 22.94 -4.06
CA THR A 137 -18.62 22.86 -2.96
C THR A 137 -18.26 21.40 -2.73
N ILE A 138 -16.97 21.09 -2.78
CA ILE A 138 -16.43 19.74 -2.52
C ILE A 138 -15.52 19.83 -1.29
N ASP A 139 -15.76 18.97 -0.30
CA ASP A 139 -14.90 18.83 0.87
C ASP A 139 -13.91 17.68 0.65
N ASN A 140 -12.65 18.02 0.36
CA ASN A 140 -11.58 17.04 0.14
C ASN A 140 -10.93 16.57 1.46
N GLY A 141 -11.46 16.99 2.62
CA GLY A 141 -10.94 16.71 3.96
C GLY A 141 -9.92 17.74 4.46
N LEU A 142 -9.20 18.44 3.58
CA LEU A 142 -8.24 19.50 3.94
C LEU A 142 -8.86 20.89 3.77
N GLU A 143 -9.52 21.11 2.65
CA GLU A 143 -10.17 22.36 2.30
C GLU A 143 -11.51 22.11 1.59
N LYS A 144 -12.33 23.17 1.54
CA LYS A 144 -13.59 23.18 0.79
C LYS A 144 -13.37 23.91 -0.51
N GLU A 145 -13.18 23.15 -1.59
CA GLU A 145 -13.03 23.71 -2.93
C GLU A 145 -14.41 24.13 -3.42
N THR A 146 -14.56 25.40 -3.82
CA THR A 146 -15.81 25.94 -4.34
C THR A 146 -15.61 26.42 -5.76
N SER A 147 -16.39 25.86 -6.69
CA SER A 147 -16.43 26.31 -8.09
C SER A 147 -17.76 26.98 -8.39
N LEU A 148 -17.70 28.13 -9.05
CA LEU A 148 -18.86 28.89 -9.52
C LEU A 148 -18.96 28.76 -11.03
N HIS A 149 -20.10 28.31 -11.52
CA HIS A 149 -20.42 28.29 -12.94
C HIS A 149 -21.68 29.09 -13.21
N ASN A 150 -21.56 30.15 -14.00
CA ASN A 150 -22.67 30.98 -14.43
C ASN A 150 -23.11 30.59 -15.84
N TYR A 151 -24.41 30.40 -16.02
CA TYR A 151 -25.03 30.12 -17.31
C TYR A 151 -26.14 31.13 -17.55
N TYR A 152 -26.11 31.82 -18.70
CA TYR A 152 -27.07 32.88 -19.02
C TYR A 152 -28.02 32.45 -20.12
N PHE A 153 -29.31 32.76 -19.99
CA PHE A 153 -30.30 32.46 -21.02
C PHE A 153 -31.47 33.46 -21.02
N PRO A 154 -32.04 33.79 -22.17
CA PRO A 154 -33.24 34.63 -22.25
C PRO A 154 -34.51 33.79 -22.01
N VAL A 155 -35.48 34.36 -21.30
CA VAL A 155 -36.82 33.81 -21.14
C VAL A 155 -37.79 34.79 -21.78
N ASN A 156 -38.48 34.35 -22.84
CA ASN A 156 -39.54 35.09 -23.54
C ASN A 156 -39.17 36.47 -24.11
N VAL A 157 -37.91 36.89 -24.09
CA VAL A 157 -37.47 38.21 -24.56
C VAL A 157 -36.68 38.20 -25.87
N TRP A 158 -35.94 37.13 -26.16
CA TRP A 158 -35.04 37.09 -27.30
C TRP A 158 -34.92 35.70 -27.91
N ASP A 159 -34.82 35.63 -29.24
CA ASP A 159 -34.64 34.39 -29.99
C ASP A 159 -33.15 34.14 -30.26
N ILE A 160 -32.62 33.08 -29.68
CA ILE A 160 -31.22 32.68 -29.80
C ILE A 160 -30.93 31.84 -31.06
N HIS A 161 -31.94 31.49 -31.87
CA HIS A 161 -31.75 30.63 -33.02
C HIS A 161 -30.82 31.29 -34.06
N ASN A 162 -29.81 30.54 -34.52
CA ASN A 162 -28.74 31.01 -35.42
C ASN A 162 -27.90 32.17 -34.87
N LYS A 163 -27.88 32.38 -33.55
CA LYS A 163 -26.99 33.32 -32.88
C LYS A 163 -25.82 32.55 -32.27
N GLY A 164 -24.61 33.06 -32.43
CA GLY A 164 -23.41 32.40 -31.95
C GLY A 164 -23.11 32.67 -30.46
N PRO A 165 -22.09 32.00 -29.90
CA PRO A 165 -21.71 32.12 -28.48
C PRO A 165 -21.26 33.52 -28.06
N GLU A 166 -20.96 34.41 -29.02
CA GLU A 166 -20.54 35.79 -28.81
C GLU A 166 -21.56 36.66 -28.06
N TYR A 167 -22.84 36.31 -28.11
CA TYR A 167 -23.91 36.99 -27.37
C TYR A 167 -23.94 36.66 -25.87
N GLY A 168 -23.13 35.68 -25.43
CA GLY A 168 -22.97 35.33 -24.02
C GLY A 168 -24.18 34.68 -23.36
N VAL A 169 -25.26 34.42 -24.10
CA VAL A 169 -26.45 33.70 -23.65
C VAL A 169 -26.65 32.45 -24.49
N ALA A 170 -27.29 31.44 -23.90
CA ALA A 170 -27.54 30.16 -24.54
C ALA A 170 -29.00 29.72 -24.32
N ALA A 171 -29.32 28.47 -24.70
CA ALA A 171 -30.67 27.93 -24.62
C ALA A 171 -31.27 28.00 -23.21
N PRO A 172 -32.57 28.31 -23.07
CA PRO A 172 -33.22 28.31 -21.77
C PRO A 172 -32.98 27.01 -21.00
N TYR A 173 -32.38 27.11 -19.81
CA TYR A 173 -32.03 25.95 -19.00
C TYR A 173 -32.61 26.06 -17.59
N GLN A 174 -33.88 25.66 -17.47
CA GLN A 174 -34.69 25.77 -16.24
C GLN A 174 -34.71 24.50 -15.38
N ASP A 175 -34.02 23.45 -15.82
CA ASP A 175 -34.04 22.15 -15.13
C ASP A 175 -33.11 22.16 -13.90
N LEU A 176 -33.59 21.59 -12.79
CA LEU A 176 -32.83 21.36 -11.58
C LEU A 176 -32.05 20.04 -11.69
N THR A 177 -31.13 19.97 -12.64
CA THR A 177 -30.32 18.77 -12.90
C THR A 177 -28.96 18.87 -12.20
N VAL A 178 -28.63 17.82 -11.45
CA VAL A 178 -27.32 17.60 -10.82
C VAL A 178 -26.60 16.49 -11.57
N TYR A 179 -25.33 16.70 -11.90
CA TYR A 179 -24.47 15.74 -12.59
C TYR A 179 -23.47 15.14 -11.62
N SER A 180 -23.14 13.87 -11.79
CA SER A 180 -22.04 13.22 -11.08
C SER A 180 -21.35 12.19 -11.97
N HIS A 181 -20.05 12.01 -11.74
CA HIS A 181 -19.23 11.08 -12.51
C HIS A 181 -18.93 9.84 -11.66
N THR A 182 -18.90 8.67 -12.29
CA THR A 182 -18.41 7.47 -11.60
C THR A 182 -17.72 6.53 -12.56
N LEU A 183 -16.71 5.82 -12.05
CA LEU A 183 -15.96 4.85 -12.83
C LEU A 183 -16.84 3.62 -13.09
N LEU A 184 -17.05 3.32 -14.37
CA LEU A 184 -17.71 2.12 -14.86
C LEU A 184 -16.65 1.04 -15.16
N ALA A 185 -16.82 -0.13 -14.57
CA ALA A 185 -15.96 -1.29 -14.82
C ALA A 185 -16.75 -2.51 -15.33
N GLY A 186 -16.17 -3.26 -16.26
CA GLY A 186 -16.66 -4.57 -16.70
C GLY A 186 -16.05 -5.70 -15.88
N ILE A 187 -16.85 -6.68 -15.48
CA ILE A 187 -16.45 -7.87 -14.72
C ILE A 187 -17.03 -9.15 -15.33
N ASP A 188 -16.43 -10.32 -15.06
CA ASP A 188 -17.11 -11.61 -15.29
C ASP A 188 -17.92 -11.92 -14.01
N PRO A 189 -19.27 -11.89 -14.05
CA PRO A 189 -20.07 -12.05 -12.84
C PRO A 189 -19.85 -13.38 -12.11
N GLU A 190 -19.64 -14.49 -12.83
CA GLU A 190 -19.45 -15.79 -12.19
C GLU A 190 -18.11 -15.86 -11.47
N GLN A 191 -17.06 -15.31 -12.10
CA GLN A 191 -15.72 -15.32 -11.53
C GLN A 191 -15.56 -14.29 -10.42
N GLU A 192 -16.20 -13.12 -10.54
CA GLU A 192 -16.20 -12.09 -9.51
C GLU A 192 -16.97 -12.54 -8.25
N ALA A 193 -18.10 -13.24 -8.44
CA ALA A 193 -18.83 -13.85 -7.33
C ALA A 193 -17.97 -14.88 -6.57
N LYS A 194 -17.21 -15.74 -7.28
CA LYS A 194 -16.28 -16.68 -6.64
C LYS A 194 -15.12 -16.00 -5.91
N LEU A 195 -14.62 -14.88 -6.43
CA LEU A 195 -13.45 -14.20 -5.86
C LEU A 195 -13.80 -13.39 -4.60
N VAL A 196 -14.80 -12.51 -4.70
CA VAL A 196 -15.11 -11.49 -3.66
C VAL A 196 -16.53 -11.62 -3.08
N GLY A 197 -17.30 -12.62 -3.49
CA GLY A 197 -18.66 -12.83 -2.99
C GLY A 197 -19.63 -11.71 -3.40
N LEU A 198 -19.45 -11.15 -4.60
CA LEU A 198 -20.22 -9.99 -5.08
C LEU A 198 -21.73 -10.27 -5.13
N ASP A 199 -22.13 -11.50 -5.44
CA ASP A 199 -23.52 -11.96 -5.46
C ASP A 199 -24.19 -11.90 -4.06
N HIS A 200 -23.43 -12.18 -3.00
CA HIS A 200 -23.87 -12.07 -1.61
C HIS A 200 -23.88 -10.62 -1.08
N ALA A 201 -23.21 -9.69 -1.78
CA ALA A 201 -23.13 -8.28 -1.42
C ALA A 201 -24.31 -7.44 -1.96
N ILE A 202 -25.18 -8.03 -2.79
CA ILE A 202 -26.36 -7.36 -3.35
C ILE A 202 -27.36 -6.99 -2.25
N ILE A 203 -27.95 -5.81 -2.39
CA ILE A 203 -28.97 -5.28 -1.50
C ILE A 203 -30.34 -5.70 -2.02
N ASP A 204 -31.14 -6.29 -1.14
CA ASP A 204 -32.55 -6.59 -1.40
C ASP A 204 -33.38 -5.31 -1.29
N LEU A 205 -33.47 -4.56 -2.39
CA LEU A 205 -34.22 -3.30 -2.50
C LEU A 205 -35.00 -3.27 -3.82
N GLY A 206 -36.33 -3.38 -3.74
CA GLY A 206 -37.21 -3.30 -4.91
C GLY A 206 -36.93 -4.39 -5.95
N LYS A 207 -36.54 -3.96 -7.17
CA LYS A 207 -36.19 -4.87 -8.28
C LYS A 207 -34.68 -5.23 -8.31
N SER A 208 -33.90 -4.80 -7.33
CA SER A 208 -32.46 -5.03 -7.26
C SER A 208 -32.14 -6.53 -7.24
N ARG A 209 -31.22 -6.95 -8.11
CA ARG A 209 -30.75 -8.34 -8.23
C ARG A 209 -29.33 -8.41 -8.79
N TYR A 210 -28.72 -9.59 -8.69
CA TYR A 210 -27.48 -9.90 -9.38
C TYR A 210 -27.68 -10.23 -10.88
N PHE A 211 -26.59 -10.26 -11.64
CA PHE A 211 -26.55 -10.63 -13.06
C PHE A 211 -27.12 -12.04 -13.29
N LYS A 212 -27.82 -12.22 -14.41
CA LYS A 212 -28.34 -13.51 -14.90
C LYS A 212 -27.77 -13.79 -16.29
N SER A 213 -27.69 -15.07 -16.66
CA SER A 213 -27.25 -15.49 -18.01
C SER A 213 -28.14 -14.99 -19.16
N THR A 214 -29.35 -14.50 -18.86
CA THR A 214 -30.26 -13.86 -19.82
C THR A 214 -29.93 -12.38 -20.07
N ASP A 215 -29.16 -11.74 -19.19
CA ASP A 215 -28.80 -10.34 -19.34
C ASP A 215 -27.73 -10.23 -20.42
N LYS A 216 -28.04 -9.52 -21.50
CA LYS A 216 -27.14 -9.38 -22.65
C LYS A 216 -27.05 -7.94 -23.09
N TYR A 217 -25.92 -7.62 -23.71
CA TYR A 217 -25.71 -6.40 -24.47
C TYR A 217 -26.67 -6.32 -25.66
N ALA A 218 -27.20 -5.13 -25.93
CA ALA A 218 -27.97 -4.80 -27.13
C ALA A 218 -27.47 -3.48 -27.74
N PHE A 219 -27.32 -3.45 -29.07
CA PHE A 219 -27.04 -2.23 -29.82
C PHE A 219 -28.29 -1.79 -30.58
N HIS A 220 -28.70 -0.54 -30.40
CA HIS A 220 -29.87 0.01 -31.05
C HIS A 220 -29.46 0.95 -32.18
N GLN A 221 -29.65 0.50 -33.43
CA GLN A 221 -29.22 1.24 -34.62
C GLN A 221 -29.97 2.56 -34.83
N SER A 222 -31.27 2.64 -34.47
CA SER A 222 -32.06 3.86 -34.74
C SER A 222 -31.75 5.04 -33.82
N GLY A 223 -30.90 4.84 -32.80
CA GLY A 223 -30.44 5.91 -31.89
C GLY A 223 -28.95 5.83 -31.54
N GLU A 224 -28.21 4.94 -32.22
CA GLU A 224 -26.77 4.68 -32.03
C GLU A 224 -26.34 4.61 -30.55
N TYR A 225 -26.96 3.70 -29.78
CA TYR A 225 -26.63 3.53 -28.36
C TYR A 225 -26.48 2.08 -27.94
N HIS A 226 -25.67 1.89 -26.89
CA HIS A 226 -25.32 0.63 -26.26
C HIS A 226 -26.17 0.42 -25.00
N GLU A 227 -26.94 -0.66 -24.91
CA GLU A 227 -27.74 -1.02 -23.74
C GLU A 227 -27.18 -2.28 -23.08
N PHE A 228 -26.93 -2.22 -21.76
CA PHE A 228 -26.34 -3.33 -21.00
C PHE A 228 -26.70 -3.24 -19.50
N PRO A 229 -26.71 -4.39 -18.79
CA PRO A 229 -27.02 -4.44 -17.36
C PRO A 229 -25.95 -3.75 -16.50
N ILE A 230 -26.37 -2.96 -15.51
CA ILE A 230 -25.47 -2.30 -14.55
C ILE A 230 -25.94 -2.55 -13.12
N ILE A 231 -24.99 -2.88 -12.24
CA ILE A 231 -25.15 -2.78 -10.78
C ILE A 231 -24.35 -1.60 -10.23
N VAL A 232 -24.86 -0.94 -9.18
CA VAL A 232 -24.27 0.29 -8.63
C VAL A 232 -23.89 0.10 -7.16
N ASN A 233 -22.76 0.66 -6.75
CA ASN A 233 -22.36 0.68 -5.35
C ASN A 233 -23.28 1.60 -4.53
N ARG A 234 -23.66 1.16 -3.34
CA ARG A 234 -24.56 1.89 -2.43
C ARG A 234 -24.01 3.23 -1.93
N GLN A 235 -22.68 3.40 -1.92
CA GLN A 235 -22.03 4.51 -1.21
C GLN A 235 -21.41 5.50 -2.20
N ALA A 236 -21.80 6.78 -2.06
CA ALA A 236 -21.06 7.89 -2.65
C ALA A 236 -19.83 8.19 -1.77
N PHE A 237 -18.66 8.34 -2.39
CA PHE A 237 -17.40 8.62 -1.68
C PHE A 237 -17.00 10.10 -1.72
N VAL A 238 -17.71 10.91 -2.52
CA VAL A 238 -17.45 12.34 -2.70
C VAL A 238 -18.41 13.16 -1.83
N ASP A 239 -17.84 14.03 -1.01
CA ASP A 239 -18.58 14.96 -0.16
C ASP A 239 -18.87 16.26 -0.95
N LYS A 240 -19.94 16.24 -1.74
CA LYS A 240 -20.34 17.31 -2.66
C LYS A 240 -21.62 18.00 -2.20
N MET A 241 -21.68 19.32 -2.35
CA MET A 241 -22.89 20.12 -2.22
C MET A 241 -23.05 21.00 -3.46
N GLU A 242 -24.22 20.98 -4.08
CA GLU A 242 -24.54 21.85 -5.21
C GLU A 242 -25.67 22.80 -4.84
N LYS A 243 -25.44 24.09 -5.09
CA LYS A 243 -26.43 25.15 -4.96
C LYS A 243 -26.68 25.80 -6.32
N ILE A 244 -27.89 25.67 -6.82
CA ILE A 244 -28.34 26.28 -8.08
C ILE A 244 -29.20 27.49 -7.73
N THR A 245 -28.85 28.66 -8.22
CA THR A 245 -29.61 29.91 -8.00
C THR A 245 -29.97 30.53 -9.34
N PHE A 246 -31.22 30.92 -9.52
CA PHE A 246 -31.72 31.63 -10.69
C PHE A 246 -31.92 33.09 -10.33
N GLU A 247 -31.26 33.97 -11.07
CA GLU A 247 -31.31 35.41 -10.86
C GLU A 247 -31.71 36.10 -12.16
N ARG A 248 -32.74 36.95 -12.12
CA ARG A 248 -33.09 37.80 -13.25
C ARG A 248 -32.11 38.97 -13.31
N ILE A 249 -31.44 39.15 -14.44
CA ILE A 249 -30.43 40.20 -14.61
C ILE A 249 -31.12 41.56 -14.79
N ASP A 250 -30.58 42.58 -14.11
CA ASP A 250 -31.08 43.96 -14.14
C ASP A 250 -30.70 44.65 -15.47
N ILE A 251 -31.26 44.16 -16.57
CA ILE A 251 -31.09 44.73 -17.92
C ILE A 251 -32.45 45.10 -18.49
N ALA A 252 -32.57 46.31 -19.02
CA ALA A 252 -33.82 46.83 -19.60
C ALA A 252 -34.05 46.23 -21.00
N ILE A 253 -34.32 44.92 -21.04
CA ILE A 253 -34.64 44.17 -22.25
C ILE A 253 -36.14 43.91 -22.35
N THR A 254 -36.68 44.18 -23.52
CA THR A 254 -38.05 43.93 -23.95
C THR A 254 -38.00 43.29 -25.33
N ARG A 255 -39.10 42.68 -25.79
CA ARG A 255 -39.11 42.05 -27.12
C ARG A 255 -38.82 43.04 -28.26
N GLU A 256 -39.16 44.31 -28.09
CA GLU A 256 -39.02 45.37 -29.09
C GLU A 256 -37.58 45.86 -29.24
N ASN A 257 -36.78 45.83 -28.17
CA ASN A 257 -35.38 46.29 -28.16
C ASN A 257 -34.35 45.16 -27.96
N ALA A 258 -34.78 43.89 -27.99
CA ALA A 258 -33.94 42.75 -27.65
C ALA A 258 -32.71 42.60 -28.56
N ASP A 259 -32.85 42.79 -29.87
CA ASP A 259 -31.73 42.68 -30.81
C ASP A 259 -30.68 43.78 -30.60
N GLU A 260 -31.10 45.02 -30.30
CA GLU A 260 -30.21 46.13 -29.99
C GLU A 260 -29.44 45.88 -28.69
N VAL A 261 -30.16 45.49 -27.63
CA VAL A 261 -29.57 45.19 -26.31
C VAL A 261 -28.60 44.02 -26.39
N MET A 262 -28.90 42.99 -27.18
CA MET A 262 -28.04 41.82 -27.31
C MET A 262 -26.81 42.08 -28.18
N GLU A 263 -26.90 42.97 -29.19
CA GLU A 263 -25.71 43.43 -29.91
C GLU A 263 -24.79 44.30 -29.02
N ASP A 264 -25.38 45.09 -28.12
CA ASP A 264 -24.63 45.79 -27.06
C ASP A 264 -23.95 44.78 -26.10
N VAL A 265 -24.63 43.71 -25.70
CA VAL A 265 -24.04 42.64 -24.87
C VAL A 265 -22.85 42.00 -25.58
N LYS A 266 -23.00 41.65 -26.86
CA LYS A 266 -21.93 41.07 -27.70
C LYS A 266 -20.72 42.00 -27.81
N THR A 267 -20.94 43.28 -28.16
CA THR A 267 -19.84 44.25 -28.32
C THR A 267 -19.10 44.54 -27.02
N ASN A 268 -19.78 44.42 -25.87
CA ASN A 268 -19.17 44.57 -24.54
C ASN A 268 -18.54 43.27 -23.99
N GLY A 269 -18.47 42.19 -24.78
CA GLY A 269 -17.77 40.96 -24.41
C GLY A 269 -18.67 39.84 -23.86
N GLY A 270 -19.97 39.86 -24.18
CA GLY A 270 -20.91 38.77 -23.95
C GLY A 270 -21.02 38.39 -22.48
N VAL A 271 -20.58 37.16 -22.15
CA VAL A 271 -20.60 36.60 -20.78
C VAL A 271 -19.92 37.53 -19.78
N LYS A 272 -18.78 38.14 -20.13
CA LYS A 272 -18.03 39.03 -19.23
C LYS A 272 -18.82 40.29 -18.86
N TYR A 273 -19.62 40.80 -19.80
CA TYR A 273 -20.49 41.94 -19.55
C TYR A 273 -21.66 41.51 -18.64
N LEU A 274 -22.30 40.38 -18.93
CA LEU A 274 -23.40 39.85 -18.12
C LEU A 274 -22.97 39.50 -16.68
N ASP A 275 -21.75 39.01 -16.47
CA ASP A 275 -21.16 38.78 -15.15
C ASP A 275 -20.99 40.07 -14.34
N SER A 276 -20.82 41.22 -15.00
CA SER A 276 -20.68 42.51 -14.32
C SER A 276 -22.00 43.11 -13.84
N LEU A 277 -23.13 42.63 -14.36
CA LEU A 277 -24.46 43.13 -14.03
C LEU A 277 -25.00 42.50 -12.74
N THR A 278 -25.78 43.28 -12.00
CA THR A 278 -26.53 42.79 -10.84
C THR A 278 -27.78 42.05 -11.30
N GLY A 279 -28.27 41.16 -10.44
CA GLY A 279 -29.52 40.45 -10.69
C GLY A 279 -30.29 40.22 -9.40
N GLN A 280 -31.60 40.07 -9.54
CA GLN A 280 -32.51 39.75 -8.45
C GLN A 280 -32.72 38.23 -8.37
N ALA A 281 -32.39 37.62 -7.23
CA ALA A 281 -32.58 36.19 -7.02
C ALA A 281 -34.08 35.85 -6.90
N GLU A 282 -34.54 34.93 -7.76
CA GLU A 282 -35.93 34.46 -7.77
C GLU A 282 -36.07 33.07 -7.15
N HIS A 283 -35.12 32.18 -7.41
CA HIS A 283 -35.18 30.80 -6.93
C HIS A 283 -33.80 30.30 -6.51
N SER A 284 -33.73 29.48 -5.46
CA SER A 284 -32.50 28.81 -5.03
C SER A 284 -32.81 27.38 -4.58
N PHE A 285 -32.04 26.44 -5.10
CA PHE A 285 -32.12 25.02 -4.81
C PHE A 285 -30.76 24.55 -4.29
N THR A 286 -30.74 23.71 -3.26
CA THR A 286 -29.49 23.17 -2.70
C THR A 286 -29.68 21.70 -2.40
N VAL A 287 -28.71 20.88 -2.81
CA VAL A 287 -28.74 19.43 -2.59
C VAL A 287 -27.33 18.90 -2.34
N SER A 288 -27.21 17.92 -1.45
CA SER A 288 -25.96 17.18 -1.25
C SER A 288 -25.80 16.05 -2.26
N GLY A 289 -24.56 15.61 -2.50
CA GLY A 289 -24.26 14.47 -3.36
C GLY A 289 -24.90 13.17 -2.86
N GLU A 290 -25.00 12.99 -1.53
CA GLU A 290 -25.67 11.84 -0.92
C GLU A 290 -27.19 11.87 -1.19
N GLU A 291 -27.84 13.03 -1.02
CA GLU A 291 -29.26 13.19 -1.36
C GLU A 291 -29.52 12.99 -2.85
N ALA A 292 -28.65 13.53 -3.71
CA ALA A 292 -28.71 13.29 -5.15
C ALA A 292 -28.57 11.80 -5.49
N PHE A 293 -27.66 11.08 -4.84
CA PHE A 293 -27.51 9.65 -5.03
C PHE A 293 -28.72 8.85 -4.52
N HIS A 294 -29.31 9.21 -3.37
CA HIS A 294 -30.53 8.58 -2.88
C HIS A 294 -31.70 8.78 -3.84
N GLU A 295 -31.82 9.99 -4.40
CA GLU A 295 -32.83 10.31 -5.40
C GLU A 295 -32.61 9.52 -6.70
N PHE A 296 -31.36 9.37 -7.13
CA PHE A 296 -30.98 8.48 -8.22
C PHE A 296 -31.44 7.03 -7.96
N VAL A 297 -31.15 6.47 -6.79
CA VAL A 297 -31.58 5.11 -6.42
C VAL A 297 -33.10 5.00 -6.42
N ARG A 298 -33.80 6.00 -5.88
CA ARG A 298 -35.26 6.05 -5.83
C ARG A 298 -35.87 5.97 -7.23
N ASN A 299 -35.39 6.82 -8.14
CA ASN A 299 -35.86 6.89 -9.52
C ASN A 299 -35.60 5.60 -10.30
N MET A 300 -34.48 4.91 -10.02
CA MET A 300 -34.12 3.67 -10.72
C MET A 300 -34.79 2.41 -10.15
N THR A 301 -34.92 2.30 -8.82
CA THR A 301 -35.51 1.10 -8.18
C THR A 301 -37.03 1.15 -8.08
N GLY A 302 -37.63 2.35 -8.18
CA GLY A 302 -39.04 2.57 -7.86
C GLY A 302 -39.36 2.36 -6.38
N VAL A 303 -38.34 2.37 -5.52
CA VAL A 303 -38.46 2.20 -4.08
C VAL A 303 -37.79 3.36 -3.38
N ASP A 304 -38.52 3.98 -2.45
CA ASP A 304 -37.99 5.05 -1.63
C ASP A 304 -36.91 4.51 -0.67
N TRP A 305 -35.73 5.12 -0.72
CA TRP A 305 -34.56 4.67 0.04
C TRP A 305 -34.76 4.68 1.56
N ASN A 306 -35.46 5.69 2.07
CA ASN A 306 -35.62 5.92 3.51
C ASN A 306 -36.77 5.09 4.09
N THR A 307 -37.83 4.88 3.30
CA THR A 307 -39.07 4.25 3.77
C THR A 307 -39.29 2.83 3.24
N GLY A 308 -38.54 2.41 2.22
CA GLY A 308 -38.67 1.09 1.58
C GLY A 308 -39.99 0.88 0.83
N LYS A 309 -40.79 1.93 0.63
CA LYS A 309 -42.09 1.85 -0.04
C LYS A 309 -41.93 1.93 -1.55
N VAL A 310 -42.72 1.13 -2.26
CA VAL A 310 -42.80 1.17 -3.73
C VAL A 310 -43.58 2.41 -4.16
N PHE A 311 -43.08 3.13 -5.16
CA PHE A 311 -43.70 4.32 -5.75
C PHE A 311 -43.90 4.10 -7.26
N GLU A 312 -45.09 4.45 -7.77
CA GLU A 312 -45.51 4.15 -9.16
C GLU A 312 -45.12 5.22 -10.19
N GLU A 313 -44.78 6.43 -9.76
CA GLU A 313 -44.34 7.50 -10.66
C GLU A 313 -42.85 7.30 -11.00
N SER A 314 -42.58 6.39 -11.94
CA SER A 314 -41.28 6.38 -12.60
C SER A 314 -41.27 7.49 -13.63
N ASN A 315 -40.77 8.67 -13.28
CA ASN A 315 -40.09 9.48 -14.29
C ASN A 315 -38.97 8.59 -14.81
N LYS A 316 -39.20 7.90 -15.94
CA LYS A 316 -38.17 7.08 -16.57
C LYS A 316 -37.05 8.04 -16.91
N VAL A 317 -35.99 8.03 -16.11
CA VAL A 317 -34.73 8.72 -16.41
C VAL A 317 -34.11 7.95 -17.58
N ASN A 318 -34.64 8.24 -18.76
CA ASN A 318 -34.35 7.57 -20.02
C ASN A 318 -33.23 8.33 -20.74
N THR A 319 -32.26 8.83 -19.97
CA THR A 319 -31.25 9.74 -20.48
C THR A 319 -30.02 8.94 -20.88
N LEU A 320 -29.72 8.98 -22.18
CA LEU A 320 -28.46 8.51 -22.74
C LEU A 320 -27.32 9.18 -21.98
N SER A 321 -26.43 8.37 -21.41
CA SER A 321 -25.20 8.83 -20.76
C SER A 321 -24.03 8.58 -21.70
N GLY A 322 -23.00 9.43 -21.65
CA GLY A 322 -21.75 9.24 -22.39
C GLY A 322 -20.66 8.71 -21.48
N ILE A 323 -19.69 8.00 -22.05
CA ILE A 323 -18.41 7.73 -21.39
C ILE A 323 -17.37 8.64 -22.03
N VAL A 324 -16.92 9.65 -21.29
CA VAL A 324 -16.05 10.70 -21.84
C VAL A 324 -14.58 10.42 -21.55
N PHE A 325 -14.26 10.03 -20.32
CA PHE A 325 -12.88 9.97 -19.82
C PHE A 325 -12.41 8.53 -19.56
N LYS A 326 -11.18 8.23 -19.97
CA LYS A 326 -10.47 6.99 -19.66
C LYS A 326 -9.68 7.13 -18.35
N PRO A 327 -9.58 6.07 -17.55
CA PRO A 327 -8.70 6.08 -16.39
C PRO A 327 -7.23 6.00 -16.84
N THR A 328 -6.36 6.73 -16.13
CA THR A 328 -4.91 6.74 -16.35
C THR A 328 -4.16 6.68 -15.02
N SER A 329 -2.89 6.25 -15.06
CA SER A 329 -2.03 6.11 -13.88
C SER A 329 -1.40 7.43 -13.44
N ILE A 330 -0.84 7.44 -12.22
CA ILE A 330 -0.03 8.55 -11.68
C ILE A 330 1.45 8.23 -11.91
N GLU A 331 2.23 9.25 -12.28
CA GLU A 331 3.68 9.14 -12.36
C GLU A 331 4.35 9.61 -11.06
N TYR A 332 5.24 8.76 -10.53
CA TYR A 332 5.97 9.02 -9.30
C TYR A 332 7.47 9.19 -9.57
N GLN A 333 8.12 10.03 -8.76
CA GLN A 333 9.56 10.20 -8.73
C GLN A 333 10.10 9.97 -7.30
N GLU A 334 11.23 9.29 -7.16
CA GLU A 334 11.86 9.09 -5.85
C GLU A 334 12.42 10.41 -5.29
N ILE A 335 12.15 10.67 -4.00
CA ILE A 335 12.72 11.81 -3.27
C ILE A 335 13.18 11.39 -1.87
N ALA A 336 14.08 12.17 -1.25
CA ALA A 336 14.47 11.91 0.13
C ALA A 336 13.32 12.18 1.11
N SER A 337 13.09 11.25 2.03
CA SER A 337 12.12 11.42 3.10
C SER A 337 12.59 12.50 4.10
N PRO A 338 11.71 13.44 4.53
CA PRO A 338 12.02 14.39 5.60
C PRO A 338 12.26 13.71 6.95
N SER A 339 11.75 12.49 7.12
CA SER A 339 11.82 11.70 8.34
C SER A 339 11.98 10.23 7.98
N SER A 340 13.17 9.88 7.48
CA SER A 340 13.52 8.52 7.04
C SER A 340 13.41 7.47 8.15
N ASP A 341 13.47 7.89 9.41
CA ASP A 341 13.33 6.99 10.56
C ASP A 341 11.91 6.42 10.69
N ARG A 342 10.90 7.19 10.29
CA ARG A 342 9.49 6.76 10.31
C ARG A 342 9.00 6.32 8.94
N TRP A 343 9.40 7.04 7.89
CA TRP A 343 9.00 6.76 6.51
C TRP A 343 10.24 6.62 5.63
N PRO A 344 10.75 5.40 5.44
CA PRO A 344 11.96 5.18 4.64
C PRO A 344 11.72 5.41 3.14
N TYR A 345 10.47 5.28 2.67
CA TYR A 345 10.07 5.49 1.29
C TYR A 345 9.30 6.80 1.14
N ALA A 346 9.77 7.66 0.24
CA ALA A 346 9.18 8.94 -0.09
C ALA A 346 9.20 9.18 -1.60
N TYR A 347 8.06 9.57 -2.15
CA TYR A 347 7.86 9.81 -3.58
C TYR A 347 7.23 11.18 -3.81
N GLN A 348 7.50 11.79 -4.96
CA GLN A 348 6.82 12.99 -5.45
C GLN A 348 5.90 12.60 -6.60
N VAL A 349 4.68 13.13 -6.61
CA VAL A 349 3.82 13.05 -7.81
C VAL A 349 4.33 14.05 -8.84
N THR A 350 4.48 13.60 -10.09
CA THR A 350 4.90 14.46 -11.21
C THR A 350 3.68 15.08 -11.89
N PRO A 351 3.47 16.41 -11.85
CA PRO A 351 2.41 17.06 -12.59
C PRO A 351 2.64 16.95 -14.09
N ILE A 352 1.57 16.67 -14.83
CA ILE A 352 1.55 16.64 -16.28
C ILE A 352 1.00 17.97 -16.77
N LYS A 353 1.73 18.61 -17.69
CA LYS A 353 1.32 19.88 -18.28
C LYS A 353 0.64 19.62 -19.63
N ASN A 354 -0.66 19.86 -19.70
CA ASN A 354 -1.44 19.57 -20.90
C ASN A 354 -1.27 20.69 -21.95
N GLY A 355 -1.14 20.30 -23.22
CA GLY A 355 -1.01 21.23 -24.34
C GLY A 355 -2.35 21.69 -24.93
N GLU A 356 -2.29 22.42 -26.06
CA GLU A 356 -3.49 22.90 -26.76
C GLU A 356 -4.29 21.79 -27.46
N GLU A 357 -3.66 20.65 -27.72
CA GLU A 357 -4.23 19.47 -28.36
C GLU A 357 -5.23 18.73 -27.45
N GLN A 358 -5.22 19.02 -26.14
CA GLN A 358 -6.12 18.41 -25.18
C GLN A 358 -7.56 18.94 -25.33
N VAL A 359 -8.54 18.04 -25.30
CA VAL A 359 -9.98 18.39 -25.44
C VAL A 359 -10.62 18.68 -24.07
N GLY A 360 -11.50 19.67 -24.02
CA GLY A 360 -12.37 19.95 -22.86
C GLY A 360 -11.72 20.80 -21.75
N VAL A 361 -12.13 20.54 -20.51
CA VAL A 361 -11.80 21.37 -19.33
C VAL A 361 -10.33 21.31 -18.88
N TYR A 362 -9.54 20.34 -19.38
CA TYR A 362 -8.14 20.15 -18.97
C TYR A 362 -7.11 20.81 -19.90
N LYS A 363 -7.57 21.52 -20.94
CA LYS A 363 -6.71 22.20 -21.91
C LYS A 363 -5.86 23.27 -21.23
N ASN A 364 -4.55 23.29 -21.51
CA ASN A 364 -3.57 24.22 -20.94
C ASN A 364 -3.50 24.21 -19.39
N LEU A 365 -4.05 23.19 -18.73
CA LEU A 365 -3.97 23.02 -17.28
C LEU A 365 -2.97 21.91 -16.93
N GLU A 366 -2.47 21.95 -15.71
CA GLU A 366 -1.71 20.88 -15.10
C GLU A 366 -2.63 19.90 -14.37
N THR A 367 -2.36 18.61 -14.51
CA THR A 367 -3.12 17.51 -13.89
C THR A 367 -2.18 16.48 -13.27
N TYR A 368 -2.64 15.72 -12.27
CA TYR A 368 -1.84 14.64 -11.68
C TYR A 368 -1.79 13.36 -12.52
N ARG A 369 -2.77 13.21 -13.41
CA ARG A 369 -2.93 12.08 -14.33
C ARG A 369 -3.04 12.60 -15.75
N ASN A 370 -2.65 11.80 -16.74
CA ASN A 370 -2.74 12.18 -18.15
C ASN A 370 -4.21 12.10 -18.60
N PRO A 371 -4.87 13.20 -18.99
CA PRO A 371 -6.27 13.14 -19.39
C PRO A 371 -6.45 12.46 -20.74
N GLN A 372 -7.25 11.40 -20.81
CA GLN A 372 -7.53 10.68 -22.05
C GLN A 372 -9.03 10.63 -22.32
N VAL A 373 -9.46 11.06 -23.50
CA VAL A 373 -10.86 10.99 -23.93
C VAL A 373 -11.14 9.69 -24.68
N MET A 374 -12.41 9.27 -24.70
CA MET A 374 -12.84 8.09 -25.45
C MET A 374 -12.76 8.28 -26.97
N ALA A 375 -13.17 9.45 -27.46
CA ALA A 375 -13.13 9.84 -28.86
C ALA A 375 -12.80 11.34 -28.97
N GLU A 376 -12.21 11.75 -30.09
CA GLU A 376 -11.85 13.15 -30.35
C GLU A 376 -13.08 14.01 -30.66
N ASN A 377 -14.08 13.45 -31.36
CA ASN A 377 -15.34 14.14 -31.64
C ASN A 377 -16.44 13.70 -30.67
N PHE A 378 -17.26 14.66 -30.22
CA PHE A 378 -18.41 14.40 -29.35
C PHE A 378 -19.44 13.44 -29.96
N LEU A 379 -19.64 13.51 -31.29
CA LEU A 379 -20.58 12.64 -32.01
C LEU A 379 -20.14 11.17 -32.03
N ASP A 380 -18.84 10.92 -31.92
CA ASP A 380 -18.23 9.59 -31.97
C ASP A 380 -18.13 8.95 -30.56
N LEU A 381 -18.56 9.66 -29.50
CA LEU A 381 -18.56 9.13 -28.15
C LEU A 381 -19.58 7.98 -28.00
N PRO A 382 -19.22 6.89 -27.32
CA PRO A 382 -20.12 5.77 -27.11
C PRO A 382 -21.28 6.20 -26.20
N LYS A 383 -22.48 6.24 -26.78
CA LYS A 383 -23.72 6.53 -26.05
C LYS A 383 -24.19 5.28 -25.34
N ILE A 384 -24.32 5.34 -24.02
CA ILE A 384 -24.78 4.22 -23.21
C ILE A 384 -26.19 4.50 -22.67
N LYS A 385 -27.04 3.49 -22.76
CA LYS A 385 -28.34 3.44 -22.09
C LYS A 385 -28.28 2.40 -20.98
N PRO A 386 -28.02 2.81 -19.74
CA PRO A 386 -27.83 1.88 -18.64
C PRO A 386 -29.13 1.13 -18.30
N ASN A 387 -29.06 -0.20 -18.24
CA ASN A 387 -30.14 -1.03 -17.72
C ASN A 387 -29.85 -1.37 -16.26
N TRP A 388 -30.40 -0.59 -15.34
CA TRP A 388 -30.16 -0.75 -13.90
C TRP A 388 -30.80 -2.03 -13.37
N ILE A 389 -29.98 -2.99 -12.94
CA ILE A 389 -30.45 -4.28 -12.44
C ILE A 389 -30.31 -4.44 -10.93
N GLY A 390 -29.45 -3.69 -10.25
CA GLY A 390 -29.34 -3.76 -8.79
C GLY A 390 -28.28 -2.89 -8.14
N PHE A 391 -28.22 -2.98 -6.81
CA PHE A 391 -27.27 -2.24 -5.96
C PHE A 391 -26.52 -3.20 -5.06
N TYR A 392 -25.22 -2.98 -4.86
CA TYR A 392 -24.38 -3.78 -3.97
C TYR A 392 -23.72 -2.92 -2.89
N ASN A 393 -23.32 -3.54 -1.78
CA ASN A 393 -22.59 -2.88 -0.70
C ASN A 393 -21.17 -3.45 -0.58
N ALA A 394 -20.16 -2.64 -0.91
CA ALA A 394 -18.75 -3.03 -0.85
C ALA A 394 -18.30 -3.54 0.54
N SER A 395 -18.90 -3.08 1.64
CA SER A 395 -18.58 -3.55 3.00
C SER A 395 -18.98 -5.00 3.29
N LYS A 396 -19.85 -5.59 2.47
CA LYS A 396 -20.29 -6.99 2.57
C LYS A 396 -19.45 -7.96 1.74
N LEU A 397 -18.52 -7.47 0.93
CA LEU A 397 -17.62 -8.32 0.14
C LEU A 397 -16.72 -9.17 1.04
N SER A 398 -16.36 -10.37 0.57
CA SER A 398 -15.51 -11.33 1.29
C SER A 398 -14.01 -10.99 1.16
N ILE A 399 -13.67 -9.74 1.48
CA ILE A 399 -12.31 -9.19 1.45
C ILE A 399 -11.82 -8.90 2.87
N SER A 400 -10.49 -8.88 3.08
CA SER A 400 -9.88 -8.60 4.38
C SER A 400 -10.35 -7.25 4.95
N LYS A 401 -10.65 -7.21 6.25
CA LYS A 401 -11.07 -6.00 7.00
C LYS A 401 -10.06 -5.61 8.08
N ASP A 402 -8.99 -6.37 8.22
CA ASP A 402 -7.92 -6.10 9.18
C ASP A 402 -6.93 -5.12 8.55
N PRO A 403 -6.69 -3.93 9.14
CA PRO A 403 -5.78 -2.93 8.57
C PRO A 403 -4.32 -3.42 8.44
N THR A 404 -3.93 -4.46 9.16
CA THR A 404 -2.58 -5.05 9.07
C THR A 404 -2.41 -6.01 7.89
N ASN A 405 -3.52 -6.45 7.29
CA ASN A 405 -3.56 -7.32 6.11
C ASN A 405 -4.59 -6.83 5.08
N GLU A 406 -4.89 -5.53 5.11
CA GLU A 406 -5.77 -4.87 4.15
C GLU A 406 -4.90 -4.36 3.02
N LEU A 407 -5.00 -4.98 1.84
CA LEU A 407 -4.24 -4.53 0.70
C LEU A 407 -4.95 -3.33 0.03
N PRO A 408 -4.28 -2.18 -0.14
CA PRO A 408 -4.80 -1.02 -0.87
C PRO A 408 -4.94 -1.24 -2.39
N MET A 409 -4.86 -2.49 -2.88
CA MET A 409 -5.09 -2.88 -4.27
C MET A 409 -6.53 -3.37 -4.51
N GLU A 410 -7.36 -3.42 -3.47
CA GLU A 410 -8.74 -3.89 -3.56
C GLU A 410 -9.62 -2.89 -4.33
N THR A 411 -10.00 -3.28 -5.54
CA THR A 411 -10.69 -2.43 -6.52
C THR A 411 -11.95 -1.74 -5.99
N TYR A 412 -12.63 -2.32 -5.00
CA TYR A 412 -13.91 -1.83 -4.49
C TYR A 412 -13.80 -0.88 -3.28
N ARG A 413 -12.59 -0.48 -2.88
CA ARG A 413 -12.35 0.45 -1.78
C ARG A 413 -11.66 1.74 -2.25
N PRO A 414 -12.02 2.89 -1.68
CA PRO A 414 -11.27 4.12 -1.94
C PRO A 414 -9.87 4.02 -1.35
N ALA A 415 -8.89 4.60 -2.04
CA ALA A 415 -7.54 4.70 -1.51
C ALA A 415 -7.55 5.65 -0.30
N THR A 416 -6.94 5.23 0.80
CA THR A 416 -6.77 6.06 1.99
C THR A 416 -5.47 6.87 1.89
N ALA A 417 -5.55 8.17 2.17
CA ALA A 417 -4.38 9.00 2.36
C ALA A 417 -4.57 9.90 3.59
N GLU A 418 -3.53 10.05 4.39
CA GLU A 418 -3.52 10.92 5.57
C GLU A 418 -2.54 12.06 5.36
N PHE A 419 -2.97 13.29 5.53
CA PHE A 419 -2.09 14.45 5.52
C PHE A 419 -1.33 14.55 6.83
N VAL A 420 0.00 14.46 6.76
CA VAL A 420 0.87 14.28 7.94
C VAL A 420 1.87 15.41 8.13
N MET A 421 2.30 16.09 7.06
CA MET A 421 3.17 17.26 7.16
C MET A 421 2.82 18.28 6.07
N ASP A 422 2.94 19.58 6.38
CA ASP A 422 2.77 20.64 5.40
C ASP A 422 3.93 20.73 4.39
N SER A 423 3.82 21.62 3.41
CA SER A 423 4.86 21.84 2.38
C SER A 423 6.22 22.27 2.96
N ASP A 424 6.24 22.88 4.14
CA ASP A 424 7.46 23.29 4.85
C ASP A 424 8.08 22.16 5.70
N GLY A 425 7.42 21.00 5.74
CA GLY A 425 7.86 19.82 6.49
C GLY A 425 7.50 19.85 7.97
N MET A 426 6.58 20.71 8.38
CA MET A 426 6.07 20.76 9.75
C MET A 426 4.96 19.71 9.94
N PRO A 427 5.00 18.92 11.03
CA PRO A 427 4.02 17.87 11.26
C PRO A 427 2.64 18.41 11.61
N VAL A 428 1.62 17.78 11.02
CA VAL A 428 0.19 18.06 11.26
C VAL A 428 -0.35 17.04 12.25
N ASN A 429 -0.92 17.51 13.36
CA ASN A 429 -1.43 16.65 14.43
C ASN A 429 -2.77 17.19 14.97
N PRO A 430 -3.87 16.42 14.91
CA PRO A 430 -3.96 15.06 14.34
C PRO A 430 -3.80 15.06 12.80
N PRO A 431 -3.31 13.96 12.21
CA PRO A 431 -3.35 13.77 10.77
C PRO A 431 -4.78 13.87 10.25
N THR A 432 -4.95 14.50 9.09
CA THR A 432 -6.28 14.70 8.47
C THR A 432 -6.44 13.73 7.32
N GLN A 433 -7.57 13.02 7.25
CA GLN A 433 -7.84 12.09 6.15
C GLN A 433 -8.24 12.84 4.88
N LEU A 434 -7.56 12.59 3.78
CA LEU A 434 -7.89 13.12 2.46
C LEU A 434 -9.06 12.30 1.87
N LYS A 435 -10.07 12.99 1.32
CA LYS A 435 -11.22 12.41 0.63
C LYS A 435 -11.05 12.54 -0.89
N PRO A 436 -11.57 11.60 -1.69
CA PRO A 436 -11.60 11.75 -3.14
C PRO A 436 -12.55 12.89 -3.55
N ASN A 437 -12.29 13.48 -4.71
CA ASN A 437 -13.15 14.50 -5.32
C ASN A 437 -13.90 13.92 -6.54
N ASP A 438 -14.74 14.74 -7.18
CA ASP A 438 -15.55 14.36 -8.37
C ASP A 438 -14.74 14.46 -9.68
N ASP A 439 -13.41 14.70 -9.62
CA ASP A 439 -12.52 14.87 -10.78
C ASP A 439 -11.81 13.55 -11.15
N PRO A 440 -12.06 12.99 -12.35
CA PRO A 440 -11.40 11.78 -12.86
C PRO A 440 -9.87 11.76 -12.80
N TYR A 441 -9.22 12.92 -12.88
CA TYR A 441 -7.75 13.05 -12.97
C TYR A 441 -7.10 13.65 -11.72
N SER A 442 -7.84 13.66 -10.61
CA SER A 442 -7.32 13.98 -9.29
C SER A 442 -6.35 12.93 -8.76
N PHE A 443 -5.67 13.28 -7.67
CA PHE A 443 -4.73 12.40 -6.98
C PHE A 443 -5.44 11.13 -6.44
N LEU A 444 -6.48 11.31 -5.63
CA LEU A 444 -7.31 10.20 -5.16
C LEU A 444 -8.47 9.94 -6.13
N THR A 445 -8.48 8.77 -6.75
CA THR A 445 -9.57 8.32 -7.61
C THR A 445 -10.63 7.57 -6.83
N ASN A 446 -11.88 7.68 -7.29
CA ASN A 446 -12.99 6.89 -6.77
C ASN A 446 -12.87 5.44 -7.26
N PRO A 447 -13.17 4.44 -6.42
CA PRO A 447 -13.30 3.06 -6.89
C PRO A 447 -14.48 2.95 -7.88
N PRO A 448 -14.56 1.89 -8.70
CA PRO A 448 -15.69 1.68 -9.58
C PRO A 448 -17.01 1.72 -8.81
N GLY A 449 -17.85 2.71 -9.14
CA GLY A 449 -19.18 2.87 -8.56
C GLY A 449 -20.25 2.14 -9.38
N MET A 450 -19.94 1.77 -10.63
CA MET A 450 -20.83 1.01 -11.51
C MET A 450 -20.10 -0.20 -12.08
N LEU A 451 -20.78 -1.36 -12.10
CA LEU A 451 -20.25 -2.59 -12.67
C LEU A 451 -21.18 -3.12 -13.77
N THR A 452 -20.60 -3.53 -14.89
CA THR A 452 -21.25 -4.20 -16.03
C THR A 452 -20.48 -5.48 -16.37
N THR A 453 -20.85 -6.19 -17.44
CA THR A 453 -20.19 -7.43 -17.86
C THR A 453 -18.99 -7.16 -18.79
N ILE A 454 -18.02 -8.08 -18.86
CA ILE A 454 -16.88 -7.97 -19.79
C ILE A 454 -17.33 -7.91 -21.27
N GLU A 455 -18.42 -8.58 -21.65
CA GLU A 455 -18.93 -8.55 -23.02
C GLU A 455 -19.39 -7.13 -23.40
N ALA A 456 -19.96 -6.38 -22.46
CA ALA A 456 -20.28 -4.96 -22.67
C ALA A 456 -18.99 -4.13 -22.81
N ALA A 457 -17.97 -4.43 -22.01
CA ALA A 457 -16.67 -3.75 -22.09
C ALA A 457 -15.97 -3.98 -23.44
N GLU A 458 -16.02 -5.19 -24.00
CA GLU A 458 -15.50 -5.52 -25.34
C GLU A 458 -16.14 -4.64 -26.42
N LYS A 459 -17.46 -4.43 -26.35
CA LYS A 459 -18.17 -3.61 -27.34
C LYS A 459 -17.87 -2.11 -27.24
N LEU A 460 -17.42 -1.64 -26.08
CA LEU A 460 -17.10 -0.23 -25.83
C LEU A 460 -15.62 0.09 -26.04
N LEU A 461 -14.72 -0.80 -25.62
CA LEU A 461 -13.27 -0.59 -25.65
C LEU A 461 -12.56 -1.27 -26.85
N GLY A 462 -13.23 -2.19 -27.55
CA GLY A 462 -12.67 -2.96 -28.66
C GLY A 462 -11.99 -4.27 -28.23
N ASP A 463 -10.99 -4.71 -29.00
CA ASP A 463 -10.43 -6.08 -28.96
C ASP A 463 -9.68 -6.45 -27.66
N LYS A 464 -9.21 -5.45 -26.89
CA LYS A 464 -8.43 -5.64 -25.65
C LYS A 464 -9.03 -4.90 -24.46
N PRO A 465 -10.25 -5.26 -24.02
CA PRO A 465 -11.00 -4.47 -23.05
C PRO A 465 -10.53 -4.67 -21.60
N ILE A 466 -9.84 -5.77 -21.29
CA ILE A 466 -9.52 -6.15 -19.91
C ILE A 466 -8.28 -5.39 -19.44
N SER A 467 -8.38 -4.72 -18.30
CA SER A 467 -7.30 -3.94 -17.67
C SER A 467 -6.38 -4.81 -16.81
N SER A 468 -6.95 -5.76 -16.08
CA SER A 468 -6.19 -6.74 -15.29
C SER A 468 -7.01 -8.01 -15.01
N ILE A 469 -6.33 -9.11 -14.68
CA ILE A 469 -6.97 -10.36 -14.26
C ILE A 469 -6.45 -10.75 -12.89
N ARG A 470 -7.35 -10.88 -11.92
CA ARG A 470 -7.05 -11.34 -10.56
C ARG A 470 -7.23 -12.85 -10.50
N VAL A 471 -6.17 -13.56 -10.14
CA VAL A 471 -6.11 -15.02 -10.23
C VAL A 471 -5.93 -15.63 -8.85
N LYS A 472 -6.74 -16.65 -8.55
CA LYS A 472 -6.64 -17.51 -7.38
C LYS A 472 -6.24 -18.91 -7.81
N VAL A 473 -5.23 -19.45 -7.15
CA VAL A 473 -4.56 -20.69 -7.55
C VAL A 473 -4.96 -21.85 -6.64
N ALA A 474 -5.30 -22.97 -7.25
CA ALA A 474 -5.65 -24.18 -6.54
C ALA A 474 -4.43 -24.77 -5.80
N GLY A 475 -4.61 -25.15 -4.53
CA GLY A 475 -3.57 -25.78 -3.72
C GLY A 475 -2.73 -24.81 -2.88
N VAL A 476 -2.93 -23.50 -3.01
CA VAL A 476 -2.26 -22.46 -2.22
C VAL A 476 -3.11 -22.15 -0.98
N ASN A 477 -2.89 -22.90 0.11
CA ASN A 477 -3.68 -22.77 1.35
C ASN A 477 -2.87 -22.26 2.54
N ASP A 478 -1.55 -22.19 2.40
CA ASP A 478 -0.64 -21.80 3.46
C ASP A 478 0.58 -21.03 2.96
N LEU A 479 1.16 -20.21 3.85
CA LEU A 479 2.40 -19.49 3.60
C LEU A 479 3.59 -20.47 3.67
N SER A 480 3.79 -21.22 2.58
CA SER A 480 4.82 -22.25 2.46
C SER A 480 5.71 -22.06 1.22
N GLU A 481 6.91 -22.65 1.25
CA GLU A 481 7.81 -22.68 0.09
C GLU A 481 7.19 -23.46 -1.08
N ASP A 482 6.35 -24.47 -0.80
CA ASP A 482 5.64 -25.26 -1.81
C ASP A 482 4.57 -24.42 -2.51
N SER A 483 3.75 -23.69 -1.75
CA SER A 483 2.77 -22.72 -2.30
C SER A 483 3.46 -21.66 -3.16
N GLN A 484 4.61 -21.14 -2.73
CA GLN A 484 5.38 -20.17 -3.52
C GLN A 484 5.84 -20.77 -4.86
N GLN A 485 6.36 -22.00 -4.87
CA GLN A 485 6.79 -22.65 -6.12
C GLN A 485 5.62 -22.88 -7.09
N ILE A 486 4.44 -23.25 -6.57
CA ILE A 486 3.23 -23.39 -7.37
C ILE A 486 2.87 -22.06 -8.04
N LEU A 487 2.90 -20.96 -7.27
CA LEU A 487 2.61 -19.63 -7.80
C LEU A 487 3.65 -19.15 -8.80
N GLU A 488 4.94 -19.34 -8.53
CA GLU A 488 6.03 -18.99 -9.46
C GLU A 488 5.92 -19.78 -10.78
N HIS A 489 5.55 -21.07 -10.70
CA HIS A 489 5.31 -21.89 -11.88
C HIS A 489 4.12 -21.38 -12.71
N ILE A 490 2.97 -21.13 -12.07
CA ILE A 490 1.76 -20.66 -12.77
C ILE A 490 1.95 -19.24 -13.31
N ALA A 491 2.59 -18.35 -12.56
CA ALA A 491 2.98 -17.02 -13.01
C ALA A 491 3.84 -17.11 -14.28
N ALA A 492 4.94 -17.88 -14.25
CA ALA A 492 5.79 -18.08 -15.43
C ALA A 492 5.05 -18.71 -16.62
N GLU A 493 4.12 -19.62 -16.37
CA GLU A 493 3.28 -20.23 -17.41
C GLU A 493 2.32 -19.21 -18.06
N ILE A 494 1.70 -18.34 -17.27
CA ILE A 494 0.87 -17.22 -17.76
C ILE A 494 1.71 -16.32 -18.66
N GLU A 495 2.88 -15.87 -18.19
CA GLU A 495 3.76 -14.97 -18.95
C GLU A 495 4.21 -15.59 -20.27
N LEU A 496 4.60 -16.88 -20.25
CA LEU A 496 5.07 -17.58 -21.44
C LEU A 496 3.97 -17.79 -22.50
N LYS A 497 2.74 -18.10 -22.07
CA LYS A 497 1.63 -18.39 -23.00
C LYS A 497 0.95 -17.14 -23.53
N THR A 498 0.85 -16.08 -22.72
CA THR A 498 0.05 -14.90 -23.05
C THR A 498 0.89 -13.68 -23.41
N GLY A 499 2.16 -13.64 -23.02
CA GLY A 499 3.03 -12.46 -23.13
C GLY A 499 2.65 -11.33 -22.17
N LEU A 500 1.74 -11.58 -21.22
CA LEU A 500 1.34 -10.63 -20.18
C LEU A 500 2.33 -10.66 -19.01
N LYS A 501 2.28 -9.65 -18.16
CA LYS A 501 3.08 -9.57 -16.93
C LYS A 501 2.29 -10.13 -15.75
N THR A 502 2.98 -10.82 -14.84
CA THR A 502 2.36 -11.33 -13.62
C THR A 502 3.09 -10.85 -12.37
N ASP A 503 2.31 -10.50 -11.34
CA ASP A 503 2.82 -10.19 -10.01
C ASP A 503 2.16 -11.13 -8.99
N ILE A 504 2.99 -11.79 -8.18
CA ILE A 504 2.54 -12.69 -7.12
C ILE A 504 2.19 -11.82 -5.90
N THR A 505 0.91 -11.66 -5.60
CA THR A 505 0.41 -10.89 -4.45
C THR A 505 0.35 -11.69 -3.16
N MET A 506 0.59 -13.00 -3.21
CA MET A 506 0.65 -13.85 -2.03
C MET A 506 1.71 -13.37 -1.03
N GLY A 507 1.29 -13.20 0.23
CA GLY A 507 2.19 -12.76 1.29
C GLY A 507 2.63 -11.30 1.15
N SER A 508 1.95 -10.49 0.34
CA SER A 508 2.08 -9.05 0.37
C SER A 508 1.56 -8.46 1.68
N SER A 509 2.12 -7.33 2.10
CA SER A 509 1.68 -6.60 3.30
C SER A 509 1.69 -5.10 3.04
N PRO A 510 0.82 -4.33 3.70
CA PRO A 510 0.87 -2.89 3.65
C PRO A 510 2.19 -2.33 4.18
N GLN A 511 2.71 -1.31 3.51
CA GLN A 511 3.90 -0.55 3.87
C GLN A 511 3.60 0.95 3.75
N LEU A 512 3.80 1.72 4.81
CA LEU A 512 3.55 3.15 4.79
C LEU A 512 4.64 3.88 3.99
N ALA A 513 4.24 4.66 3.00
CA ALA A 513 5.11 5.53 2.23
C ALA A 513 4.61 6.98 2.27
N LEU A 514 5.54 7.92 2.21
CA LEU A 514 5.22 9.33 2.05
C LEU A 514 5.10 9.68 0.57
N THR A 515 4.10 10.47 0.24
CA THR A 515 3.93 11.07 -1.08
C THR A 515 3.84 12.58 -0.94
N PHE A 516 4.70 13.32 -1.63
CA PHE A 516 4.64 14.76 -1.74
C PHE A 516 3.72 15.13 -2.90
N ILE A 517 2.67 15.89 -2.62
CA ILE A 517 1.72 16.36 -3.63
C ILE A 517 2.01 17.84 -3.93
N PRO A 518 2.54 18.17 -5.13
CA PRO A 518 2.74 19.56 -5.54
C PRO A 518 1.40 20.23 -5.91
N GLY A 519 1.36 21.55 -5.80
CA GLY A 519 0.21 22.36 -6.20
C GLY A 519 0.08 22.42 -7.72
N LEU A 520 -1.15 22.37 -8.24
CA LEU A 520 -1.46 22.49 -9.66
C LEU A 520 -1.97 23.90 -10.00
N ASN A 521 -1.72 24.38 -11.22
CA ASN A 521 -2.38 25.56 -11.79
C ASN A 521 -2.22 26.84 -10.95
N GLY A 522 -1.02 27.05 -10.38
CA GLY A 522 -0.72 28.22 -9.54
C GLY A 522 -1.18 28.13 -8.09
N LYS A 523 -1.80 27.02 -7.66
CA LYS A 523 -2.07 26.73 -6.24
C LYS A 523 -0.78 26.38 -5.48
N GLU A 524 -0.78 26.60 -4.17
CA GLU A 524 0.30 26.20 -3.27
C GLU A 524 0.42 24.68 -3.16
N ASP A 525 1.60 24.21 -2.75
CA ASP A 525 1.85 22.78 -2.55
C ASP A 525 1.01 22.25 -1.38
N ILE A 526 0.34 21.11 -1.60
CA ILE A 526 -0.49 20.48 -0.56
C ILE A 526 0.39 19.97 0.58
N GLY A 527 1.56 19.40 0.24
CA GLY A 527 2.56 18.91 1.20
C GLY A 527 2.69 17.39 1.21
N TRP A 528 2.93 16.82 2.38
CA TRP A 528 3.22 15.40 2.56
C TRP A 528 2.02 14.62 3.07
N ILE A 529 1.65 13.61 2.30
CA ILE A 529 0.64 12.63 2.68
C ILE A 529 1.28 11.26 2.92
N GLN A 530 0.69 10.51 3.84
CA GLN A 530 1.01 9.12 4.12
C GLN A 530 -0.01 8.24 3.43
N GLN A 531 0.45 7.21 2.72
CA GLN A 531 -0.39 6.19 2.11
C GLN A 531 0.12 4.79 2.45
N PRO A 532 -0.78 3.81 2.67
CA PRO A 532 -0.40 2.42 2.70
C PRO A 532 -0.13 1.95 1.26
N TRP A 533 1.10 1.61 0.94
CA TRP A 533 1.52 0.98 -0.32
C TRP A 533 1.62 -0.53 -0.12
N VAL A 534 1.77 -1.32 -1.18
CA VAL A 534 1.90 -2.79 -1.08
C VAL A 534 3.33 -3.23 -1.26
N ASN A 535 3.89 -3.88 -0.24
CA ASN A 535 5.20 -4.54 -0.33
C ASN A 535 5.02 -6.01 -0.71
N ILE A 536 5.36 -6.33 -1.96
CA ILE A 536 5.12 -7.64 -2.60
C ILE A 536 6.00 -8.73 -1.97
N GLY A 537 5.37 -9.83 -1.53
CA GLY A 537 6.09 -10.99 -0.99
C GLY A 537 6.88 -10.70 0.30
N SER A 538 6.48 -9.68 1.05
CA SER A 538 7.09 -9.32 2.34
C SER A 538 6.91 -10.43 3.37
N SER A 539 5.72 -10.99 3.54
CA SER A 539 5.41 -12.06 4.50
C SER A 539 6.21 -13.33 4.23
N ILE A 540 6.36 -13.73 2.97
CA ILE A 540 7.14 -14.93 2.61
C ILE A 540 8.65 -14.69 2.83
N SER A 541 9.12 -13.47 2.56
CA SER A 541 10.50 -13.06 2.85
C SER A 541 10.75 -13.06 4.35
N ILE A 542 9.85 -12.49 5.15
CA ILE A 542 9.87 -12.51 6.63
C ILE A 542 9.87 -13.96 7.13
N PHE A 543 9.00 -14.82 6.61
CA PHE A 543 8.92 -16.23 7.01
C PHE A 543 10.25 -16.97 6.75
N ARG A 544 10.79 -16.86 5.53
CA ARG A 544 12.04 -17.51 5.13
C ARG A 544 13.21 -17.03 5.97
N GLU A 545 13.33 -15.72 6.13
CA GLU A 545 14.41 -15.08 6.87
C GLU A 545 14.32 -15.40 8.35
N THR A 546 13.12 -15.38 8.92
CA THR A 546 12.88 -15.77 10.31
C THR A 546 13.23 -17.25 10.55
N LYS A 547 12.86 -18.15 9.64
CA LYS A 547 13.21 -19.58 9.71
C LYS A 547 14.73 -19.79 9.68
N ILE A 548 15.43 -19.16 8.73
CA ILE A 548 16.90 -19.22 8.64
C ILE A 548 17.54 -18.60 9.89
N GLY A 549 17.02 -17.45 10.31
CA GLY A 549 17.47 -16.72 11.48
C GLY A 549 17.38 -17.55 12.75
N TYR A 550 16.22 -18.13 13.07
CA TYR A 550 16.05 -18.97 14.25
C TYR A 550 16.96 -20.20 14.26
N VAL A 551 17.03 -20.92 13.14
CA VAL A 551 17.91 -22.09 13.02
C VAL A 551 19.37 -21.68 13.17
N GLY A 552 19.78 -20.58 12.53
CA GLY A 552 21.14 -20.05 12.61
C GLY A 552 21.52 -19.62 14.03
N ILE A 553 20.60 -18.98 14.75
CA ILE A 553 20.76 -18.55 16.14
C ILE A 553 20.90 -19.75 17.07
N LEU A 554 19.96 -20.68 16.98
CA LEU A 554 19.96 -21.88 17.83
C LEU A 554 21.22 -22.70 17.59
N ALA A 555 21.60 -22.91 16.32
CA ALA A 555 22.82 -23.58 15.93
C ALA A 555 24.07 -22.86 16.45
N SER A 556 24.10 -21.53 16.41
CA SER A 556 25.21 -20.73 16.92
C SER A 556 25.39 -20.89 18.43
N VAL A 557 24.31 -20.80 19.21
CA VAL A 557 24.42 -20.97 20.68
C VAL A 557 24.80 -22.41 21.05
N ILE A 558 24.24 -23.40 20.36
CA ILE A 558 24.64 -24.80 20.51
C ILE A 558 26.13 -24.96 20.21
N ALA A 559 26.61 -24.39 19.11
CA ALA A 559 28.02 -24.47 18.73
C ALA A 559 28.93 -23.78 19.75
N VAL A 560 28.53 -22.62 20.29
CA VAL A 560 29.23 -21.95 21.41
C VAL A 560 29.32 -22.86 22.63
N ALA A 561 28.22 -23.54 22.99
CA ALA A 561 28.20 -24.49 24.10
C ALA A 561 29.13 -25.69 23.86
N VAL A 562 29.11 -26.27 22.65
CA VAL A 562 30.01 -27.38 22.27
C VAL A 562 31.48 -26.94 22.37
N VAL A 563 31.82 -25.76 21.85
CA VAL A 563 33.17 -25.21 21.91
C VAL A 563 33.60 -25.00 23.36
N TYR A 564 32.73 -24.44 24.21
CA TYR A 564 33.02 -24.30 25.64
C TYR A 564 33.33 -25.65 26.29
N VAL A 565 32.48 -26.66 26.06
CA VAL A 565 32.67 -27.97 26.66
C VAL A 565 33.95 -28.65 26.16
N TRP A 566 34.29 -28.51 24.86
CA TRP A 566 35.58 -28.95 24.34
C TRP A 566 36.75 -28.26 25.03
N SER A 567 36.72 -26.93 25.09
CA SER A 567 37.80 -26.16 25.71
C SER A 567 37.96 -26.51 27.19
N SER A 568 36.86 -26.60 27.94
CA SER A 568 36.89 -27.02 29.35
C SER A 568 37.40 -28.45 29.52
N GLY A 569 36.96 -29.38 28.66
CA GLY A 569 37.45 -30.76 28.64
C GLY A 569 38.96 -30.88 28.42
N ILE A 570 39.51 -30.08 27.50
CA ILE A 570 40.96 -30.01 27.24
C ILE A 570 41.69 -29.43 28.45
N VAL A 571 41.19 -28.33 29.04
CA VAL A 571 41.79 -27.72 30.23
C VAL A 571 41.81 -28.70 31.41
N HIS A 572 40.72 -29.45 31.62
CA HIS A 572 40.64 -30.49 32.63
C HIS A 572 41.69 -31.60 32.42
N LEU A 573 41.91 -32.03 31.18
CA LEU A 573 42.94 -33.01 30.83
C LEU A 573 44.35 -32.48 31.09
N LEU A 574 44.67 -31.29 30.58
CA LEU A 574 45.99 -30.67 30.72
C LEU A 574 46.35 -30.50 32.19
N ALA A 575 45.39 -30.07 33.00
CA ALA A 575 45.65 -29.81 34.40
C ALA A 575 45.79 -31.06 35.28
N ARG A 576 45.40 -32.23 34.76
CA ARG A 576 45.52 -33.55 35.39
C ARG A 576 46.54 -34.45 34.69
N ARG A 577 47.29 -33.91 33.71
CA ARG A 577 48.27 -34.67 32.92
C ARG A 577 49.28 -35.44 33.79
N LYS A 578 49.77 -34.84 34.87
CA LYS A 578 50.69 -35.50 35.82
C LYS A 578 49.99 -36.66 36.58
N GLU A 579 48.72 -36.50 36.95
CA GLU A 579 47.94 -37.56 37.61
C GLU A 579 47.71 -38.76 36.66
N PHE A 580 47.37 -38.47 35.40
CA PHE A 580 47.19 -39.51 34.38
C PHE A 580 48.49 -40.24 34.05
N ALA A 581 49.61 -39.51 33.99
CA ALA A 581 50.93 -40.11 33.82
C ALA A 581 51.27 -41.08 34.96
N VAL A 582 51.02 -40.68 36.22
CA VAL A 582 51.22 -41.54 37.39
C VAL A 582 50.33 -42.79 37.32
N LEU A 583 49.05 -42.65 36.94
CA LEU A 583 48.15 -43.80 36.78
C LEU A 583 48.64 -44.77 35.69
N LEU A 584 49.09 -44.24 34.54
CA LEU A 584 49.70 -45.04 33.48
C LEU A 584 50.96 -45.78 33.95
N ALA A 585 51.82 -45.14 34.76
CA ALA A 585 53.02 -45.79 35.29
C ALA A 585 52.73 -46.83 36.38
N ILE A 586 51.64 -46.67 37.13
CA ILE A 586 51.14 -47.69 38.07
C ILE A 586 50.52 -48.90 37.33
N GLY A 587 50.33 -48.81 36.01
CA GLY A 587 49.87 -49.91 35.16
C GLY A 587 48.42 -49.79 34.67
N TRP A 588 47.79 -48.63 34.81
CA TRP A 588 46.47 -48.40 34.20
C TRP A 588 46.57 -48.43 32.68
N ARG A 589 45.59 -49.06 32.01
CA ARG A 589 45.52 -49.07 30.55
C ARG A 589 44.95 -47.74 30.03
N PRO A 590 45.39 -47.22 28.86
CA PRO A 590 44.80 -46.02 28.26
C PRO A 590 43.28 -46.12 28.04
N SER A 591 42.74 -47.31 27.80
CA SER A 591 41.29 -47.54 27.72
C SER A 591 40.55 -47.26 29.02
N GLN A 592 41.15 -47.55 30.18
CA GLN A 592 40.58 -47.24 31.49
C GLN A 592 40.55 -45.72 31.73
N LEU A 593 41.55 -44.99 31.25
CA LEU A 593 41.55 -43.53 31.33
C LEU A 593 40.53 -42.89 30.39
N ARG A 594 40.34 -43.44 29.19
CA ARG A 594 39.27 -43.04 28.27
C ARG A 594 37.88 -43.22 28.91
N TRP A 595 37.63 -44.39 29.51
CA TRP A 595 36.39 -44.64 30.25
C TRP A 595 36.21 -43.74 31.47
N LEU A 596 37.30 -43.37 32.15
CA LEU A 596 37.26 -42.43 33.27
C LEU A 596 36.73 -41.06 32.80
N LEU A 597 37.31 -40.50 31.73
CA LEU A 597 36.88 -39.20 31.19
C LEU A 597 35.46 -39.25 30.64
N LEU A 598 35.12 -40.31 29.91
CA LEU A 598 33.77 -40.48 29.38
C LEU A 598 32.73 -40.57 30.51
N SER A 599 33.05 -41.27 31.60
CA SER A 599 32.18 -41.34 32.78
C SER A 599 32.05 -39.98 33.48
N GLU A 600 33.13 -39.21 33.57
CA GLU A 600 33.12 -37.87 34.16
C GLU A 600 32.22 -36.91 33.35
N SER A 601 32.40 -36.87 32.03
CA SER A 601 31.54 -36.09 31.13
C SER A 601 30.09 -36.58 31.11
N SER A 602 29.85 -37.89 31.23
CA SER A 602 28.49 -38.45 31.30
C SER A 602 27.76 -38.03 32.57
N ILE A 603 28.45 -37.97 33.72
CA ILE A 603 27.84 -37.51 34.98
C ILE A 603 27.47 -36.03 34.90
N ILE A 604 28.36 -35.20 34.32
CA ILE A 604 28.08 -33.78 34.12
C ILE A 604 26.95 -33.58 33.09
N GLY A 605 26.96 -34.33 31.98
CA GLY A 605 25.91 -34.30 30.97
C GLY A 605 24.56 -34.75 31.52
N ALA A 606 24.53 -35.76 32.39
CA ALA A 606 23.30 -36.19 33.07
C ALA A 606 22.79 -35.11 34.05
N PHE A 607 23.68 -34.41 34.75
CA PHE A 607 23.30 -33.26 35.57
C PHE A 607 22.68 -32.16 34.72
N VAL A 608 23.28 -31.82 33.57
CA VAL A 608 22.74 -30.84 32.61
C VAL A 608 21.37 -31.26 32.08
N ALA A 609 21.21 -32.53 31.71
CA ALA A 609 19.93 -33.06 31.25
C ALA A 609 18.85 -32.94 32.34
N PHE A 610 19.19 -33.31 33.58
CA PHE A 610 18.28 -33.21 34.71
C PHE A 610 17.90 -31.76 35.02
N THR A 611 18.86 -30.82 35.03
CA THR A 611 18.55 -29.39 35.27
C THR A 611 17.73 -28.80 34.13
N SER A 612 17.97 -29.21 32.88
CA SER A 612 17.17 -28.80 31.73
C SER A 612 15.73 -29.30 31.82
N TRP A 613 15.53 -30.58 32.14
CA TRP A 613 14.19 -31.14 32.38
C TRP A 613 13.48 -30.48 33.55
N MET A 614 14.19 -30.23 34.66
CA MET A 614 13.62 -29.53 35.81
C MET A 614 13.19 -28.11 35.45
N MET A 615 14.03 -27.34 34.74
CA MET A 615 13.69 -25.99 34.29
C MET A 615 12.50 -25.99 33.33
N MET A 616 12.49 -26.91 32.36
CA MET A 616 11.39 -27.01 31.40
C MET A 616 10.07 -27.44 32.07
N GLY A 617 10.14 -28.29 33.10
CA GLY A 617 9.00 -28.65 33.94
C GLY A 617 8.48 -27.48 34.78
N ILE A 618 9.37 -26.61 35.29
CA ILE A 618 8.95 -25.37 35.98
C ILE A 618 8.26 -24.42 35.01
N ILE A 619 8.80 -24.24 33.81
CA ILE A 619 8.19 -23.41 32.75
C ILE A 619 6.79 -23.91 32.41
N TYR A 620 6.63 -25.23 32.26
CA TYR A 620 5.32 -25.86 32.01
C TYR A 620 4.30 -25.59 33.10
N LEU A 621 4.72 -25.53 34.37
CA LEU A 621 3.83 -25.26 35.49
C LEU A 621 3.51 -23.77 35.66
N SER A 622 4.40 -22.89 35.19
CA SER A 622 4.25 -21.43 35.31
C SER A 622 3.57 -20.77 34.11
N SER A 623 3.49 -21.46 32.98
CA SER A 623 2.99 -20.94 31.71
C SER A 623 1.93 -21.91 31.18
N ASP A 624 0.79 -21.41 30.68
CA ASP A 624 -0.25 -22.21 30.02
C ASP A 624 0.20 -22.79 28.65
N SER A 625 1.51 -23.04 28.47
CA SER A 625 2.12 -23.46 27.22
C SER A 625 2.07 -24.99 27.06
N VAL A 626 1.71 -25.43 25.86
CA VAL A 626 1.64 -26.85 25.50
C VAL A 626 3.04 -27.34 25.12
N ILE A 627 3.81 -27.89 26.07
CA ILE A 627 5.13 -28.45 25.77
C ILE A 627 4.96 -29.85 25.15
N ASN A 628 5.44 -30.02 23.91
CA ASN A 628 5.49 -31.32 23.25
C ASN A 628 6.45 -32.28 23.99
N LEU A 629 5.98 -33.50 24.30
CA LEU A 629 6.75 -34.53 25.01
C LEU A 629 8.10 -34.84 24.34
N ASN A 630 8.13 -34.86 23.01
CA ASN A 630 9.35 -35.12 22.25
C ASN A 630 10.41 -34.06 22.57
N ARG A 631 10.03 -32.79 22.65
CA ARG A 631 10.94 -31.68 22.94
C ARG A 631 11.47 -31.73 24.35
N PHE A 632 10.60 -32.00 25.32
CA PHE A 632 11.01 -32.18 26.71
C PHE A 632 12.14 -33.22 26.79
N VAL A 633 11.95 -34.39 26.17
CA VAL A 633 12.94 -35.46 26.15
C VAL A 633 14.22 -35.05 25.39
N PHE A 634 14.08 -34.50 24.17
CA PHE A 634 15.22 -34.13 23.33
C PHE A 634 16.09 -33.02 23.93
N THR A 635 15.53 -32.01 24.61
CA THR A 635 16.33 -30.93 25.23
C THR A 635 17.36 -31.47 26.23
N GLY A 636 16.94 -32.41 27.09
CA GLY A 636 17.85 -33.05 28.03
C GLY A 636 18.87 -33.97 27.35
N ILE A 637 18.43 -34.77 26.37
CA ILE A 637 19.32 -35.65 25.59
C ILE A 637 20.38 -34.83 24.84
N PHE A 638 20.00 -33.68 24.30
CA PHE A 638 20.90 -32.81 23.55
C PHE A 638 21.99 -32.23 24.45
N GLY A 639 21.62 -31.74 25.65
CA GLY A 639 22.60 -31.31 26.65
C GLY A 639 23.58 -32.41 27.05
N LEU A 640 23.09 -33.65 27.19
CA LEU A 640 23.93 -34.81 27.44
C LEU A 640 24.88 -35.11 26.26
N LEU A 641 24.37 -35.08 25.02
CA LEU A 641 25.15 -35.29 23.81
C LEU A 641 26.27 -34.26 23.66
N VAL A 642 26.02 -32.98 23.93
CA VAL A 642 27.04 -31.91 23.90
C VAL A 642 28.22 -32.26 24.84
N TYR A 643 27.95 -32.79 26.04
CA TYR A 643 29.00 -33.22 26.97
C TYR A 643 29.74 -34.50 26.56
N LEU A 644 29.04 -35.45 25.92
CA LEU A 644 29.67 -36.64 25.35
C LEU A 644 30.59 -36.28 24.18
N LEU A 645 30.12 -35.45 23.24
CA LEU A 645 30.92 -34.93 22.12
C LEU A 645 32.11 -34.12 22.66
N GLY A 646 31.88 -33.35 23.74
CA GLY A 646 32.87 -32.65 24.53
C GLY A 646 34.07 -33.49 24.97
N ALA A 647 33.84 -34.77 25.27
CA ALA A 647 34.86 -35.68 25.77
C ALA A 647 35.77 -36.25 24.66
N ILE A 648 35.37 -36.15 23.38
CA ILE A 648 36.04 -36.82 22.26
C ILE A 648 37.51 -36.35 22.14
N ILE A 649 37.75 -35.04 22.10
CA ILE A 649 39.09 -34.49 21.93
C ILE A 649 40.02 -34.90 23.10
N PRO A 650 39.63 -34.72 24.38
CA PRO A 650 40.40 -35.23 25.51
C PRO A 650 40.69 -36.74 25.44
N ILE A 651 39.71 -37.55 25.05
CA ILE A 651 39.83 -39.02 24.93
C ILE A 651 40.89 -39.41 23.91
N VAL A 652 40.98 -38.69 22.79
CA VAL A 652 42.01 -38.89 21.77
C VAL A 652 43.38 -38.48 22.30
N LEU A 653 43.49 -37.29 22.90
CA LEU A 653 44.74 -36.73 23.44
C LEU A 653 45.36 -37.56 24.58
N ILE A 654 44.57 -38.37 25.31
CA ILE A 654 45.10 -39.30 26.33
C ILE A 654 46.11 -40.29 25.73
N GLN A 655 45.89 -40.72 24.49
CA GLN A 655 46.71 -41.76 23.87
C GLN A 655 48.16 -41.30 23.62
N GLU A 656 48.38 -39.99 23.56
CA GLU A 656 49.69 -39.38 23.32
C GLU A 656 50.46 -39.10 24.62
N ILE A 657 49.89 -39.39 25.80
CA ILE A 657 50.56 -39.10 27.08
C ILE A 657 51.59 -40.20 27.39
N SER A 658 52.87 -39.86 27.24
CA SER A 658 53.99 -40.70 27.67
C SER A 658 54.22 -40.54 29.21
N PRO A 659 54.20 -41.63 30.00
CA PRO A 659 54.32 -41.53 31.47
C PRO A 659 55.66 -40.96 31.91
N TYR A 660 56.74 -41.31 31.20
CA TYR A 660 58.10 -40.93 31.53
C TYR A 660 58.37 -39.43 31.32
N GLU A 661 57.92 -38.82 30.22
CA GLU A 661 58.14 -37.38 29.96
C GLU A 661 57.30 -36.52 30.92
N ALA A 662 56.06 -36.94 31.21
CA ALA A 662 55.18 -36.19 32.09
C ALA A 662 55.61 -36.21 33.58
N MET A 663 56.34 -37.25 34.02
CA MET A 663 56.89 -37.35 35.38
C MET A 663 58.26 -36.71 35.57
N ARG A 664 59.10 -36.69 34.54
CA ARG A 664 60.48 -36.20 34.63
C ARG A 664 60.59 -34.68 34.63
N GLN A 665 59.54 -33.93 34.26
CA GLN A 665 59.66 -32.50 33.96
C GLN A 665 58.65 -31.60 34.71
N GLY A 666 59.20 -30.56 35.35
CA GLY A 666 58.46 -29.47 36.01
C GLY A 666 57.75 -28.54 35.00
N GLU A 667 58.39 -28.24 33.88
CA GLU A 667 57.86 -27.60 32.67
C GLU A 667 58.77 -28.02 31.50
N ILE A 668 58.23 -28.17 30.28
CA ILE A 668 59.05 -28.40 29.07
C ILE A 668 58.48 -27.60 27.92
N SER A 669 59.10 -26.47 27.67
CA SER A 669 59.48 -26.13 26.31
C SER A 669 60.88 -25.52 26.42
N ILE A 670 61.90 -26.34 26.22
CA ILE A 670 63.31 -25.94 26.39
C ILE A 670 63.75 -24.96 25.27
N VAL A 671 62.95 -24.78 24.21
CA VAL A 671 63.26 -23.89 23.09
C VAL A 671 62.09 -22.94 22.81
N SER A 672 62.13 -21.72 23.35
CA SER A 672 61.31 -20.61 22.83
C SER A 672 62.15 -19.83 21.81
N LYS A 673 61.75 -19.82 20.53
CA LYS A 673 62.32 -18.89 19.57
C LYS A 673 61.86 -17.47 19.94
N ARG A 674 62.79 -16.56 20.24
CA ARG A 674 62.50 -15.14 20.48
C ARG A 674 62.45 -14.43 19.13
N LEU A 675 61.29 -13.86 18.78
CA LEU A 675 61.12 -13.13 17.50
C LEU A 675 61.40 -11.64 17.64
N VAL A 676 61.12 -11.06 18.81
CA VAL A 676 61.29 -9.62 19.08
C VAL A 676 62.20 -9.41 20.29
N GLN A 677 63.00 -8.34 20.32
CA GLN A 677 63.76 -7.98 21.51
C GLN A 677 62.81 -7.64 22.67
N ALA A 678 62.96 -8.30 23.81
CA ALA A 678 62.10 -8.11 25.00
C ALA A 678 62.44 -6.79 25.74
N LYS A 679 62.18 -5.65 25.11
CA LYS A 679 62.27 -4.32 25.72
C LYS A 679 60.87 -3.88 26.15
N GLY A 680 60.48 -4.23 27.38
CA GLY A 680 59.21 -3.81 28.00
C GLY A 680 58.13 -4.90 28.09
N ILE A 681 57.02 -4.57 28.78
CA ILE A 681 55.94 -5.51 29.15
C ILE A 681 55.24 -6.09 27.90
N TYR A 682 54.95 -5.24 26.90
CA TYR A 682 54.28 -5.67 25.67
C TYR A 682 55.14 -6.60 24.82
N GLY A 683 56.45 -6.33 24.69
CA GLY A 683 57.37 -7.21 23.98
C GLY A 683 57.56 -8.56 24.68
N MET A 684 57.50 -8.57 26.01
CA MET A 684 57.52 -9.81 26.80
C MET A 684 56.22 -10.62 26.61
N ALA A 685 55.05 -9.98 26.70
CA ALA A 685 53.76 -10.62 26.43
C ALA A 685 53.66 -11.19 25.00
N PHE A 686 54.10 -10.44 23.98
CA PHE A 686 54.10 -10.92 22.60
C PHE A 686 55.04 -12.10 22.38
N ASN A 687 56.26 -12.06 22.92
CA ASN A 687 57.19 -13.18 22.86
C ASN A 687 56.66 -14.42 23.58
N HIS A 688 55.92 -14.26 24.68
CA HIS A 688 55.27 -15.37 25.37
C HIS A 688 54.12 -15.96 24.56
N PHE A 689 53.32 -15.10 23.93
CA PHE A 689 52.24 -15.52 23.05
C PHE A 689 52.78 -16.33 21.87
N VAL A 690 53.76 -15.83 21.12
CA VAL A 690 54.27 -16.53 19.92
C VAL A 690 55.21 -17.69 20.28
N GLY A 691 56.03 -17.53 21.33
CA GLY A 691 57.01 -18.52 21.75
C GLY A 691 56.40 -19.84 22.26
N LYS A 692 55.15 -19.82 22.72
CA LYS A 692 54.37 -21.01 23.15
C LYS A 692 53.14 -21.22 22.24
N TRP A 693 53.35 -21.17 20.92
CA TRP A 693 52.29 -21.22 19.88
C TRP A 693 51.21 -22.29 20.10
N LYS A 694 51.56 -23.53 20.46
CA LYS A 694 50.59 -24.61 20.71
C LYS A 694 49.53 -24.24 21.77
N ARG A 695 49.91 -23.46 22.78
CA ARG A 695 49.02 -23.04 23.88
C ARG A 695 48.24 -21.78 23.51
N SER A 696 48.91 -20.83 22.86
CA SER A 696 48.30 -19.58 22.43
C SER A 696 47.25 -19.80 21.34
N ILE A 697 47.45 -20.76 20.42
CA ILE A 697 46.44 -21.20 19.46
C ILE A 697 45.14 -21.62 20.18
N LEU A 698 45.24 -22.43 21.23
CA LEU A 698 44.06 -22.92 21.94
C LEU A 698 43.24 -21.75 22.50
N SER A 699 43.91 -20.71 23.03
CA SER A 699 43.24 -19.50 23.48
C SER A 699 42.63 -18.71 22.33
N VAL A 700 43.35 -18.54 21.22
CA VAL A 700 42.85 -17.81 20.04
C VAL A 700 41.62 -18.51 19.46
N ILE A 701 41.68 -19.83 19.26
CA ILE A 701 40.57 -20.63 18.74
C ILE A 701 39.36 -20.56 19.67
N SER A 702 39.57 -20.68 20.97
CA SER A 702 38.47 -20.67 21.95
C SER A 702 37.80 -19.30 22.12
N ILE A 703 38.49 -18.20 21.80
CA ILE A 703 37.90 -16.84 21.78
C ILE A 703 37.26 -16.56 20.41
N SER A 704 37.95 -16.93 19.32
CA SER A 704 37.52 -16.62 17.96
C SER A 704 36.26 -17.36 17.53
N LEU A 705 36.09 -18.63 17.89
CA LEU A 705 34.91 -19.42 17.52
C LEU A 705 33.61 -18.83 18.10
N PRO A 706 33.48 -18.59 19.42
CA PRO A 706 32.29 -17.94 19.97
C PRO A 706 32.06 -16.54 19.42
N THR A 707 33.14 -15.79 19.19
CA THR A 707 33.05 -14.44 18.62
C THR A 707 32.56 -14.47 17.17
N ALA A 708 33.05 -15.40 16.35
CA ALA A 708 32.62 -15.54 14.96
C ALA A 708 31.13 -15.89 14.88
N LEU A 709 30.68 -16.81 15.74
CA LEU A 709 29.27 -17.18 15.86
C LEU A 709 28.43 -16.02 16.37
N LEU A 710 28.96 -15.20 17.29
CA LEU A 710 28.29 -13.99 17.77
C LEU A 710 28.22 -12.89 16.69
N ALA A 711 29.27 -12.72 15.89
CA ALA A 711 29.28 -11.77 14.78
C ALA A 711 28.30 -12.21 13.67
N PHE A 712 28.27 -13.51 13.35
CA PHE A 712 27.26 -14.10 12.47
C PHE A 712 25.84 -13.90 13.02
N PHE A 713 25.65 -14.14 14.31
CA PHE A 713 24.39 -13.89 15.01
C PHE A 713 23.95 -12.41 14.93
N LEU A 714 24.87 -11.46 15.16
CA LEU A 714 24.58 -10.03 15.07
C LEU A 714 24.17 -9.66 13.64
N TYR A 715 24.87 -10.19 12.64
CA TYR A 715 24.51 -10.01 11.24
C TYR A 715 23.09 -10.51 10.95
N ILE A 716 22.73 -11.73 11.38
CA ILE A 716 21.35 -12.26 11.28
C ILE A 716 20.36 -11.28 11.90
N THR A 717 20.65 -10.78 13.10
CA THR A 717 19.74 -9.89 13.83
C THR A 717 19.53 -8.57 13.08
N PHE A 718 20.58 -7.96 12.54
CA PHE A 718 20.46 -6.73 11.75
C PHE A 718 19.76 -6.96 10.41
N ARG A 719 20.07 -8.07 9.72
CA ARG A 719 19.42 -8.42 8.45
C ARG A 719 17.92 -8.68 8.64
N LEU A 720 17.55 -9.40 9.70
CA LEU A 720 16.15 -9.63 10.06
C LEU A 720 15.41 -8.32 10.35
N ARG A 721 16.03 -7.37 11.07
CA ARG A 721 15.43 -6.04 11.28
C ARG A 721 15.20 -5.31 9.96
N GLY A 722 16.20 -5.31 9.08
CA GLY A 722 16.11 -4.67 7.77
C GLY A 722 14.97 -5.20 6.90
N ILE A 723 14.51 -6.44 7.14
CA ILE A 723 13.40 -7.06 6.40
C ILE A 723 12.08 -6.89 7.15
N MET A 724 12.07 -7.05 8.47
CA MET A 724 10.84 -6.99 9.27
C MET A 724 10.27 -5.57 9.37
N TYR A 725 11.08 -4.52 9.49
CA TYR A 725 10.56 -3.13 9.56
C TYR A 725 10.14 -2.54 8.20
N THR A 726 10.03 -3.36 7.15
CA THR A 726 9.59 -2.94 5.80
C THR A 726 8.09 -3.10 5.56
N SER A 727 7.35 -3.59 6.55
CA SER A 727 5.89 -3.75 6.47
C SER A 727 5.29 -3.68 7.87
N ILE A 728 4.00 -3.29 7.95
CA ILE A 728 3.27 -3.24 9.22
C ILE A 728 3.25 -4.61 9.90
N LEU A 729 3.03 -5.68 9.13
CA LEU A 729 3.04 -7.05 9.63
C LEU A 729 4.42 -7.46 10.16
N GLY A 730 5.48 -7.08 9.44
CA GLY A 730 6.85 -7.38 9.87
C GLY A 730 7.26 -6.63 11.14
N GLU A 731 6.82 -5.40 11.36
CA GLU A 731 7.06 -4.66 12.61
C GLU A 731 6.43 -5.39 13.81
N TYR A 732 5.19 -5.85 13.65
CA TYR A 732 4.52 -6.66 14.66
C TYR A 732 5.30 -7.95 14.97
N VAL A 733 5.75 -8.66 13.93
CA VAL A 733 6.58 -9.85 14.09
C VAL A 733 7.90 -9.51 14.80
N ALA A 734 8.57 -8.41 14.44
CA ALA A 734 9.85 -8.02 15.04
C ALA A 734 9.78 -7.83 16.56
N LEU A 735 8.68 -7.25 17.06
CA LEU A 735 8.44 -7.05 18.50
C LEU A 735 8.39 -8.39 19.25
N GLU A 736 7.80 -9.42 18.64
CA GLU A 736 7.71 -10.77 19.22
C GLU A 736 9.08 -11.48 19.26
N ILE A 737 9.91 -11.24 18.25
CA ILE A 737 11.20 -11.93 18.07
C ILE A 737 12.32 -11.32 18.92
N GLY A 738 12.32 -10.00 19.13
CA GLY A 738 13.42 -9.24 19.75
C GLY A 738 14.03 -9.84 21.04
N PRO A 739 13.24 -10.23 22.06
CA PRO A 739 13.77 -10.68 23.37
C PRO A 739 14.64 -11.94 23.31
N MET A 740 14.28 -12.87 22.43
CA MET A 740 15.03 -14.12 22.24
C MET A 740 16.44 -13.82 21.74
N HIS A 741 16.58 -12.85 20.83
CA HIS A 741 17.87 -12.48 20.25
C HIS A 741 18.80 -11.89 21.30
N TYR A 742 18.31 -10.92 22.07
CA TYR A 742 19.10 -10.29 23.12
C TYR A 742 19.57 -11.28 24.18
N THR A 743 18.71 -12.21 24.56
CA THR A 743 19.07 -13.22 25.56
C THR A 743 20.12 -14.19 25.01
N ALA A 744 20.02 -14.61 23.74
CA ALA A 744 21.02 -15.43 23.07
C ALA A 744 22.41 -14.77 23.06
N ILE A 745 22.48 -13.47 22.74
CA ILE A 745 23.73 -12.69 22.78
C ILE A 745 24.33 -12.72 24.19
N ILE A 746 23.53 -12.42 25.21
CA ILE A 746 24.00 -12.36 26.60
C ILE A 746 24.58 -13.72 27.03
N ILE A 747 23.87 -14.82 26.73
CA ILE A 747 24.33 -16.18 27.05
C ILE A 747 25.66 -16.48 26.33
N ALA A 748 25.74 -16.19 25.03
CA ALA A 748 26.95 -16.44 24.25
C ALA A 748 28.16 -15.63 24.76
N LEU A 749 27.97 -14.35 25.13
CA LEU A 749 29.00 -13.52 25.73
C LEU A 749 29.48 -14.06 27.07
N ILE A 750 28.56 -14.48 27.95
CA ILE A 750 28.89 -15.07 29.25
C ILE A 750 29.73 -16.33 29.05
N ILE A 751 29.32 -17.23 28.14
CA ILE A 751 30.07 -18.45 27.84
C ILE A 751 31.47 -18.11 27.29
N ALA A 752 31.59 -17.14 26.39
CA ALA A 752 32.88 -16.73 25.84
C ALA A 752 33.83 -16.14 26.90
N ILE A 753 33.32 -15.29 27.81
CA ILE A 753 34.09 -14.75 28.93
C ILE A 753 34.54 -15.88 29.87
N LEU A 754 33.63 -16.80 30.22
CA LEU A 754 33.94 -17.94 31.09
C LEU A 754 35.02 -18.84 30.47
N THR A 755 34.89 -19.17 29.17
CA THR A 755 35.87 -19.96 28.40
C THR A 755 37.25 -19.30 28.46
N THR A 756 37.28 -17.99 28.21
CA THR A 756 38.52 -17.20 28.19
C THR A 756 39.18 -17.16 29.57
N SER A 757 38.38 -16.94 30.62
CA SER A 757 38.85 -16.97 32.00
C SER A 757 39.43 -18.33 32.38
N GLU A 758 38.78 -19.44 32.00
CA GLU A 758 39.25 -20.79 32.30
C GLU A 758 40.60 -21.09 31.64
N ILE A 759 40.75 -20.74 30.35
CA ILE A 759 41.99 -20.93 29.59
C ILE A 759 43.11 -20.04 30.14
N MET A 760 42.83 -18.76 30.41
CA MET A 760 43.83 -17.84 30.95
C MET A 760 44.24 -18.21 32.37
N TRP A 761 43.30 -18.71 33.18
CA TRP A 761 43.59 -19.26 34.49
C TRP A 761 44.55 -20.45 34.43
N GLN A 762 44.33 -21.34 33.45
CA GLN A 762 45.23 -22.46 33.20
C GLN A 762 46.60 -21.98 32.74
N ASN A 763 46.66 -21.03 31.80
CA ASN A 763 47.89 -20.45 31.28
C ASN A 763 48.77 -19.82 32.38
N VAL A 764 48.14 -19.12 33.33
CA VAL A 764 48.80 -18.52 34.50
C VAL A 764 49.27 -19.60 35.48
N SER A 765 48.45 -20.62 35.73
CA SER A 765 48.76 -21.67 36.70
C SER A 765 49.93 -22.56 36.26
N GLU A 766 50.05 -22.83 34.96
CA GLU A 766 51.20 -23.56 34.41
C GLU A 766 52.51 -22.76 34.51
N ARG A 767 52.42 -21.42 34.53
CA ARG A 767 53.58 -20.51 34.57
C ARG A 767 53.85 -19.94 35.96
N GLN A 768 53.36 -20.61 36.98
CA GLN A 768 53.47 -20.16 38.35
C GLN A 768 54.93 -20.01 38.79
N GLU A 769 55.82 -20.90 38.34
CA GLU A 769 57.26 -20.84 38.61
C GLU A 769 57.91 -19.59 38.00
N GLU A 770 57.58 -19.27 36.74
CA GLU A 770 58.06 -18.08 36.02
C GLU A 770 57.57 -16.77 36.66
N ILE A 771 56.27 -16.68 36.97
CA ILE A 771 55.67 -15.50 37.61
C ILE A 771 56.30 -15.26 38.98
N SER A 772 56.58 -16.34 39.73
CA SER A 772 57.23 -16.27 41.04
C SER A 772 58.69 -15.81 40.94
N LEU A 773 59.39 -16.22 39.88
CA LEU A 773 60.74 -15.75 39.58
C LEU A 773 60.75 -14.25 39.24
N LEU A 774 59.81 -13.77 38.41
CA LEU A 774 59.67 -12.33 38.13
C LEU A 774 59.41 -11.52 39.40
N GLN A 775 58.55 -12.01 40.30
CA GLN A 775 58.31 -11.38 41.61
C GLN A 775 59.55 -11.37 42.50
N ALA A 776 60.31 -12.48 42.54
CA ALA A 776 61.56 -12.58 43.30
C ALA A 776 62.65 -11.64 42.79
N LEU A 777 62.65 -11.36 41.48
CA LEU A 777 63.52 -10.36 40.83
C LEU A 777 63.05 -8.91 41.05
N GLY A 778 61.99 -8.67 41.82
CA GLY A 778 61.54 -7.32 42.20
C GLY A 778 60.47 -6.70 41.30
N TRP A 779 59.81 -7.48 40.43
CA TRP A 779 58.68 -6.96 39.64
C TRP A 779 57.51 -6.53 40.55
N ARG A 780 57.00 -5.31 40.31
CA ARG A 780 55.82 -4.80 41.02
C ARG A 780 54.57 -5.60 40.62
N ARG A 781 53.65 -5.80 41.59
CA ARG A 781 52.35 -6.45 41.40
C ARG A 781 51.57 -5.90 40.19
N TRP A 782 51.58 -4.58 39.99
CA TRP A 782 50.91 -3.94 38.86
C TRP A 782 51.52 -4.30 37.49
N SER A 783 52.85 -4.46 37.42
CA SER A 783 53.53 -4.87 36.18
C SER A 783 53.15 -6.28 35.76
N ILE A 784 52.90 -7.18 36.74
CA ILE A 784 52.44 -8.55 36.50
C ILE A 784 50.97 -8.55 36.03
N ARG A 785 50.10 -7.72 36.63
CA ARG A 785 48.73 -7.54 36.12
C ARG A 785 48.73 -7.07 34.67
N LYS A 786 49.51 -6.03 34.36
CA LYS A 786 49.64 -5.50 32.99
C LYS A 786 50.18 -6.53 32.01
N LEU A 787 51.11 -7.38 32.42
CA LEU A 787 51.63 -8.45 31.58
C LEU A 787 50.53 -9.43 31.18
N ILE A 788 49.72 -9.88 32.13
CA ILE A 788 48.65 -10.85 31.88
C ILE A 788 47.49 -10.21 31.08
N LEU A 789 47.13 -8.97 31.40
CA LEU A 789 46.15 -8.21 30.62
C LEU A 789 46.62 -7.99 29.17
N ALA A 790 47.92 -7.74 28.95
CA ALA A 790 48.49 -7.64 27.61
C ALA A 790 48.48 -8.99 26.86
N GLU A 791 48.69 -10.13 27.55
CA GLU A 791 48.53 -11.45 26.94
C GLU A 791 47.07 -11.71 26.52
N GLY A 792 46.11 -11.28 27.34
CA GLY A 792 44.67 -11.30 26.99
C GLY A 792 44.34 -10.42 25.81
N LEU A 793 44.90 -9.20 25.77
CA LEU A 793 44.74 -8.25 24.66
C LEU A 793 45.23 -8.84 23.33
N PHE A 794 46.44 -9.39 23.30
CA PHE A 794 46.97 -10.02 22.09
C PHE A 794 46.14 -11.22 21.66
N SER A 795 45.73 -12.06 22.61
CA SER A 795 44.85 -13.21 22.32
C SER A 795 43.52 -12.74 21.72
N GLY A 796 42.96 -11.63 22.23
CA GLY A 796 41.75 -11.00 21.71
C GLY A 796 41.91 -10.41 20.31
N ILE A 797 43.02 -9.73 20.01
CA ILE A 797 43.31 -9.17 18.68
C ILE A 797 43.44 -10.27 17.63
N PHE A 798 44.23 -11.31 17.90
CA PHE A 798 44.36 -12.44 16.97
C PHE A 798 43.04 -13.21 16.83
N ALA A 799 42.28 -13.33 17.91
CA ALA A 799 40.95 -13.92 17.87
C ALA A 799 39.96 -13.06 17.07
N ALA A 800 40.10 -11.73 17.07
CA ALA A 800 39.31 -10.82 16.24
C ALA A 800 39.55 -11.07 14.76
N CYS A 801 40.82 -11.09 14.33
CA CYS A 801 41.15 -11.34 12.92
C CYS A 801 40.62 -12.71 12.45
N LEU A 802 40.83 -13.76 13.25
CA LEU A 802 40.38 -15.10 12.90
C LEU A 802 38.85 -15.25 12.98
N GLY A 803 38.23 -14.64 13.99
CA GLY A 803 36.80 -14.68 14.21
C GLY A 803 36.01 -13.93 13.13
N LEU A 804 36.47 -12.75 12.73
CA LEU A 804 35.88 -11.99 11.62
C LEU A 804 35.98 -12.77 10.30
N SER A 805 37.15 -13.35 10.02
CA SER A 805 37.36 -14.17 8.81
C SER A 805 36.40 -15.37 8.77
N LEU A 806 36.24 -16.05 9.91
CA LEU A 806 35.31 -17.18 10.04
C LEU A 806 33.84 -16.72 9.92
N SER A 807 33.48 -15.59 10.52
CA SER A 807 32.13 -15.00 10.44
C SER A 807 31.75 -14.65 9.01
N ILE A 808 32.64 -13.99 8.26
CA ILE A 808 32.40 -13.66 6.85
C ILE A 808 32.22 -14.95 6.03
N GLY A 809 33.05 -15.97 6.27
CA GLY A 809 32.90 -17.28 5.63
C GLY A 809 31.55 -17.94 5.93
N LEU A 810 31.08 -17.86 7.18
CA LEU A 810 29.75 -18.37 7.57
C LEU A 810 28.63 -17.61 6.87
N ILE A 811 28.71 -16.28 6.80
CA ILE A 811 27.72 -15.45 6.09
C ILE A 811 27.62 -15.87 4.62
N ILE A 812 28.75 -16.02 3.94
CA ILE A 812 28.79 -16.44 2.53
C ILE A 812 28.17 -17.84 2.35
N ILE A 813 28.46 -18.79 3.25
CA ILE A 813 27.93 -20.16 3.15
C ILE A 813 26.41 -20.21 3.34
N PHE A 814 25.87 -19.42 4.28
CA PHE A 814 24.44 -19.44 4.60
C PHE A 814 23.59 -18.58 3.67
N TYR A 815 24.13 -17.45 3.20
CA TYR A 815 23.36 -16.46 2.45
C TYR A 815 23.77 -16.33 0.98
N GLY A 816 24.88 -16.96 0.55
CA GLY A 816 25.32 -16.97 -0.85
C GLY A 816 25.90 -15.65 -1.36
N GLU A 817 25.92 -14.60 -0.54
CA GLU A 817 26.29 -13.24 -0.93
C GLU A 817 27.36 -12.65 0.00
N LEU A 818 28.15 -11.70 -0.53
CA LEU A 818 29.08 -10.92 0.26
C LEU A 818 28.34 -9.77 0.96
N PRO A 819 28.49 -9.59 2.29
CA PRO A 819 27.80 -8.54 3.03
C PRO A 819 28.46 -7.17 2.77
N SER A 820 28.22 -6.57 1.61
CA SER A 820 28.76 -5.27 1.20
C SER A 820 28.20 -4.14 2.07
N GLU A 821 26.88 -4.10 2.28
CA GLU A 821 26.20 -3.04 3.03
C GLU A 821 26.50 -3.08 4.53
N SER A 822 26.61 -4.28 5.11
CA SER A 822 26.85 -4.46 6.56
C SER A 822 28.33 -4.62 6.94
N PHE A 823 29.26 -4.38 6.01
CA PHE A 823 30.68 -4.62 6.25
C PHE A 823 31.23 -3.82 7.44
N SER A 824 30.79 -2.58 7.60
CA SER A 824 31.17 -1.69 8.72
C SER A 824 30.74 -2.25 10.08
N ILE A 825 29.51 -2.76 10.17
CA ILE A 825 28.95 -3.37 11.38
C ILE A 825 29.71 -4.64 11.72
N ILE A 826 29.97 -5.50 10.74
CA ILE A 826 30.76 -6.73 10.94
C ILE A 826 32.15 -6.37 11.45
N LEU A 827 32.82 -5.39 10.86
CA LEU A 827 34.14 -4.94 11.33
C LEU A 827 34.10 -4.43 12.78
N ALA A 828 33.04 -3.71 13.17
CA ALA A 828 32.84 -3.24 14.54
C ALA A 828 32.71 -4.39 15.55
N THR A 829 32.21 -5.57 15.15
CA THR A 829 32.19 -6.76 16.02
C THR A 829 33.59 -7.24 16.41
N GLY A 830 34.64 -6.84 15.70
CA GLY A 830 36.04 -7.10 16.06
C GLY A 830 36.46 -6.52 17.41
N ILE A 831 35.70 -5.59 17.98
CA ILE A 831 35.92 -5.04 19.34
C ILE A 831 35.53 -6.07 20.42
N ILE A 832 34.50 -6.88 20.16
CA ILE A 832 33.98 -7.88 21.10
C ILE A 832 35.05 -8.87 21.59
N PRO A 833 35.82 -9.58 20.76
CA PRO A 833 36.85 -10.53 21.21
C PRO A 833 37.98 -9.86 21.98
N ILE A 834 38.27 -8.58 21.68
CA ILE A 834 39.25 -7.78 22.42
C ILE A 834 38.75 -7.52 23.83
N THR A 835 37.48 -7.11 23.97
CA THR A 835 36.85 -6.90 25.28
C THR A 835 36.73 -8.20 26.08
N ILE A 836 36.34 -9.32 25.44
CA ILE A 836 36.27 -10.64 26.07
C ILE A 836 37.67 -11.09 26.54
N GLY A 837 38.71 -10.89 25.72
CA GLY A 837 40.10 -11.19 26.09
C GLY A 837 40.57 -10.43 27.33
N LEU A 838 40.21 -9.14 27.43
CA LEU A 838 40.50 -8.30 28.59
C LEU A 838 39.68 -8.70 29.82
N MET A 839 38.36 -8.84 29.70
CA MET A 839 37.48 -9.22 30.81
C MET A 839 37.82 -10.61 31.34
N GLY A 840 38.07 -11.57 30.44
CA GLY A 840 38.42 -12.94 30.78
C GLY A 840 39.75 -13.05 31.54
N THR A 841 40.68 -12.11 31.35
CA THR A 841 41.98 -12.11 32.03
C THR A 841 41.99 -11.44 33.40
N ILE A 842 40.92 -10.74 33.81
CA ILE A 842 40.86 -10.03 35.11
C ILE A 842 41.02 -11.01 36.28
N LEU A 843 40.23 -12.09 36.33
CA LEU A 843 40.29 -13.07 37.43
C LEU A 843 41.65 -13.81 37.49
N PRO A 844 42.20 -14.32 36.37
CA PRO A 844 43.55 -14.89 36.34
C PRO A 844 44.66 -13.91 36.73
N ALA A 845 44.58 -12.65 36.31
CA ALA A 845 45.57 -11.63 36.64
C ALA A 845 45.64 -11.37 38.14
N GLU A 846 44.48 -11.34 38.81
CA GLU A 846 44.42 -11.17 40.26
C GLU A 846 44.98 -12.40 40.99
N LYS A 847 44.71 -13.60 40.48
CA LYS A 847 45.33 -14.82 41.01
C LYS A 847 46.84 -14.76 40.93
N ALA A 848 47.40 -14.37 39.78
CA ALA A 848 48.85 -14.33 39.55
C ALA A 848 49.61 -13.42 40.53
N VAL A 849 49.03 -12.27 40.86
CA VAL A 849 49.60 -11.31 41.80
C VAL A 849 49.64 -11.82 43.23
N ASN A 850 48.68 -12.68 43.60
CA ASN A 850 48.53 -13.21 44.94
C ASN A 850 49.36 -14.46 45.21
N ILE A 851 50.13 -14.94 44.21
CA ILE A 851 51.08 -16.05 44.37
C ILE A 851 52.27 -15.56 45.20
N VAL A 852 52.68 -16.31 46.23
CA VAL A 852 53.86 -16.01 47.04
C VAL A 852 55.10 -16.63 46.38
N PRO A 853 56.22 -15.88 46.18
CA PRO A 853 57.38 -16.35 45.42
C PRO A 853 57.94 -17.69 45.88
N ASN A 854 58.07 -17.90 47.20
CA ASN A 854 58.59 -19.16 47.76
C ASN A 854 57.67 -20.36 47.45
N GLN A 855 56.36 -20.15 47.51
CA GLN A 855 55.38 -21.22 47.25
C GLN A 855 55.32 -21.59 45.77
N GLY A 856 55.46 -20.61 44.88
CA GLY A 856 55.43 -20.89 43.45
C GLY A 856 56.67 -21.61 42.91
N MET A 857 57.83 -21.46 43.55
CA MET A 857 59.06 -22.18 43.16
C MET A 857 59.08 -23.66 43.58
N HIS A 858 58.32 -24.07 44.59
CA HIS A 858 58.32 -25.45 45.09
C HIS A 858 57.29 -26.37 44.40
N GLY A 859 56.47 -25.86 43.47
CA GLY A 859 55.45 -26.63 42.76
C GLY A 859 54.35 -27.24 43.65
N SER A 860 54.42 -27.10 44.97
CA SER A 860 53.50 -27.69 45.93
C SER A 860 52.35 -26.73 46.26
N ILE A 861 51.14 -27.12 45.87
CA ILE A 861 49.91 -26.40 46.14
C ILE A 861 49.60 -26.47 47.65
N SER A 862 49.98 -25.45 48.41
CA SER A 862 49.53 -25.26 49.79
C SER A 862 48.57 -24.06 49.86
N HIS A 863 47.28 -24.30 49.68
CA HIS A 863 46.25 -23.26 49.79
C HIS A 863 46.17 -22.73 51.23
N ARG A 864 46.28 -21.40 51.41
CA ARG A 864 45.90 -20.74 52.66
C ARG A 864 44.37 -20.81 52.79
N LYS A 865 43.84 -21.50 53.82
CA LYS A 865 42.39 -21.65 54.11
C LYS A 865 41.57 -20.35 54.00
N MET A 866 42.20 -19.20 54.25
CA MET A 866 41.56 -17.87 54.27
C MET A 866 41.30 -17.28 52.87
N VAL A 867 42.19 -17.56 51.90
CA VAL A 867 42.02 -17.14 50.50
C VAL A 867 40.99 -18.04 49.81
N GLU A 868 41.03 -19.35 50.07
CA GLU A 868 40.02 -20.31 49.61
C GLU A 868 38.62 -19.90 50.12
N LYS A 869 38.50 -19.45 51.37
CA LYS A 869 37.22 -19.00 51.94
C LYS A 869 36.68 -17.74 51.25
N ARG A 870 37.52 -16.72 51.01
CA ARG A 870 37.09 -15.50 50.29
C ARG A 870 36.74 -15.79 48.83
N LEU A 871 37.56 -16.58 48.14
CA LEU A 871 37.35 -16.93 46.73
C LEU A 871 36.11 -17.80 46.53
N LYS A 872 35.84 -18.71 47.48
CA LYS A 872 34.62 -19.53 47.51
C LYS A 872 33.38 -18.69 47.77
N TRP A 873 33.44 -17.71 48.67
CA TRP A 873 32.33 -16.77 48.87
C TRP A 873 32.12 -15.86 47.66
N THR A 874 33.18 -15.37 47.00
CA THR A 874 33.03 -14.58 45.78
C THR A 874 32.46 -15.39 44.62
N LEU A 875 32.90 -16.65 44.42
CA LEU A 875 32.37 -17.53 43.38
C LEU A 875 30.93 -17.96 43.66
N ILE A 876 30.59 -18.26 44.91
CA ILE A 876 29.20 -18.54 45.31
C ILE A 876 28.37 -17.28 45.11
N LEU A 877 28.82 -16.12 45.56
CA LEU A 877 28.08 -14.86 45.40
C LEU A 877 27.89 -14.51 43.92
N THR A 878 28.91 -14.63 43.07
CA THR A 878 28.77 -14.39 41.62
C THR A 878 27.87 -15.43 40.96
N SER A 879 28.02 -16.72 41.29
CA SER A 879 27.14 -17.78 40.77
C SER A 879 25.69 -17.60 41.23
N THR A 880 25.47 -17.12 42.46
CA THR A 880 24.14 -16.85 43.01
C THR A 880 23.55 -15.57 42.42
N ILE A 881 24.36 -14.53 42.18
CA ILE A 881 23.94 -13.32 41.47
C ILE A 881 23.60 -13.66 40.03
N PHE A 882 24.40 -14.46 39.31
CA PHE A 882 24.08 -14.93 37.96
C PHE A 882 22.80 -15.78 37.92
N PHE A 883 22.63 -16.67 38.91
CA PHE A 883 21.40 -17.45 39.05
C PHE A 883 20.19 -16.55 39.35
N LEU A 884 20.31 -15.60 40.29
CA LEU A 884 19.24 -14.67 40.65
C LEU A 884 18.93 -13.66 39.55
N THR A 885 19.93 -13.20 38.79
CA THR A 885 19.71 -12.35 37.62
C THR A 885 19.07 -13.14 36.50
N PHE A 886 19.48 -14.39 36.25
CA PHE A 886 18.81 -15.27 35.30
C PHE A 886 17.35 -15.52 35.70
N VAL A 887 17.09 -15.85 36.97
CA VAL A 887 15.72 -16.04 37.51
C VAL A 887 14.93 -14.74 37.49
N PHE A 888 15.54 -13.60 37.78
CA PHE A 888 14.91 -12.28 37.70
C PHE A 888 14.53 -11.93 36.25
N ILE A 889 15.43 -12.17 35.29
CA ILE A 889 15.18 -12.05 33.85
C ILE A 889 14.01 -12.96 33.45
N MET A 890 13.96 -14.20 33.92
CA MET A 890 12.82 -15.10 33.69
C MET A 890 11.52 -14.55 34.25
N ILE A 891 11.52 -14.04 35.48
CA ILE A 891 10.29 -13.57 36.15
C ILE A 891 9.81 -12.23 35.58
N ARG A 892 10.70 -11.34 35.13
CA ARG A 892 10.34 -10.00 34.61
C ARG A 892 10.03 -9.97 33.12
N ILE A 893 10.67 -10.81 32.32
CA ILE A 893 10.52 -10.76 30.85
C ILE A 893 9.31 -11.56 30.37
N ILE A 894 8.93 -12.63 31.07
CA ILE A 894 7.76 -13.45 30.68
C ILE A 894 6.41 -12.70 30.80
N PRO A 895 6.15 -11.84 31.81
CA PRO A 895 4.84 -11.20 31.96
C PRO A 895 4.74 -9.73 31.51
N ASN A 896 5.85 -9.00 31.32
CA ASN A 896 5.83 -7.55 31.09
C ASN A 896 6.33 -7.16 29.69
N MET A 897 5.69 -7.66 28.64
CA MET A 897 6.01 -7.28 27.26
C MET A 897 4.96 -6.40 26.57
N GLU A 898 3.91 -5.97 27.27
CA GLU A 898 2.95 -4.99 26.74
C GLU A 898 3.46 -3.53 26.74
N VAL A 899 4.67 -3.24 27.23
CA VAL A 899 5.14 -1.84 27.33
C VAL A 899 6.63 -1.71 26.97
N ALA A 900 6.89 -1.58 25.67
CA ALA A 900 8.13 -0.97 25.18
C ALA A 900 7.83 -0.03 24.01
N SER A 901 6.82 0.84 24.18
CA SER A 901 6.67 2.06 23.40
C SER A 901 7.57 3.15 24.00
N SER A 902 8.88 3.03 23.81
CA SER A 902 9.78 4.16 24.05
C SER A 902 10.76 4.24 22.90
N SER A 903 10.53 5.25 22.07
CA SER A 903 11.40 5.80 21.05
C SER A 903 12.85 5.96 21.56
N GLU A 904 13.69 4.97 21.30
CA GLU A 904 15.13 5.20 21.12
C GLU A 904 15.37 5.23 19.61
N GLU A 905 15.89 6.36 19.12
CA GLU A 905 16.35 6.54 17.74
C GLU A 905 17.44 5.50 17.44
N ILE A 906 17.10 4.49 16.66
CA ILE A 906 18.02 3.45 16.22
C ILE A 906 18.15 3.58 14.71
N SER A 907 19.29 4.11 14.27
CA SER A 907 19.64 4.23 12.85
C SER A 907 19.61 2.87 12.17
N THR A 908 18.62 2.69 11.31
CA THR A 908 18.34 1.46 10.59
C THR A 908 18.87 1.62 9.16
N SER A 909 19.51 0.56 8.65
CA SER A 909 20.06 0.49 7.30
C SER A 909 18.93 0.28 6.31
N TYR A 910 18.07 1.28 6.15
CA TYR A 910 17.22 1.38 4.98
C TYR A 910 18.10 1.79 3.78
N SER A 911 17.70 1.40 2.57
CA SER A 911 18.07 2.14 1.37
C SER A 911 16.93 3.14 1.12
N PRO A 912 16.87 4.25 1.88
CA PRO A 912 15.80 5.21 1.73
C PRO A 912 15.80 5.74 0.30
N THR A 913 14.63 6.17 -0.17
CA THR A 913 14.54 6.91 -1.44
C THR A 913 15.48 8.11 -1.38
N SER A 914 16.16 8.39 -2.49
CA SER A 914 17.16 9.45 -2.58
C SER A 914 16.77 10.42 -3.67
N GLY A 915 16.84 11.72 -3.39
CA GLY A 915 16.47 12.77 -4.34
C GLY A 915 16.13 14.07 -3.63
N THR A 916 15.98 15.15 -4.38
CA THR A 916 15.54 16.45 -3.86
C THR A 916 14.18 16.79 -4.44
N ILE A 917 13.30 17.39 -3.63
CA ILE A 917 12.02 17.92 -4.11
C ILE A 917 12.30 18.86 -5.28
N ILE A 918 11.67 18.59 -6.43
CA ILE A 918 11.76 19.47 -7.58
C ILE A 918 10.83 20.65 -7.32
N LYS A 919 11.40 21.81 -7.00
CA LYS A 919 10.65 23.06 -6.86
C LYS A 919 10.26 23.59 -8.23
N LYS A 920 8.99 23.96 -8.37
CA LYS A 920 8.41 24.50 -9.61
C LYS A 920 9.08 25.82 -10.00
N GLU A 921 9.47 25.97 -11.27
CA GLU A 921 9.70 27.29 -11.85
C GLU A 921 8.33 27.95 -12.07
N SER A 922 8.11 29.10 -11.43
CA SER A 922 6.88 29.89 -11.57
C SER A 922 6.72 30.39 -13.01
N VAL A 923 5.86 29.76 -13.79
CA VAL A 923 5.51 30.23 -15.14
C VAL A 923 4.32 31.17 -15.03
N LYS A 924 4.51 32.39 -15.56
CA LYS A 924 3.52 33.48 -15.61
C LYS A 924 2.29 33.11 -16.44
N ASP A 925 1.16 33.67 -16.00
CA ASP A 925 -0.14 33.72 -16.67
C ASP A 925 -0.03 33.80 -18.19
N VAL A 926 -0.66 32.85 -18.87
CA VAL A 926 -0.89 32.92 -20.32
C VAL A 926 -2.33 33.38 -20.53
N HIS A 927 -2.44 34.58 -21.11
CA HIS A 927 -3.66 35.28 -21.47
C HIS A 927 -4.65 34.41 -22.27
N GLU A 928 -5.94 34.57 -21.94
CA GLU A 928 -7.07 34.28 -22.84
C GLU A 928 -6.83 34.93 -24.20
N LYS A 929 -6.89 34.12 -25.26
CA LYS A 929 -7.08 34.61 -26.63
C LYS A 929 -8.35 34.00 -27.21
N THR A 930 -9.12 34.92 -27.77
CA THR A 930 -10.38 34.82 -28.49
C THR A 930 -10.34 33.76 -29.59
N TYR A 931 -11.40 32.98 -29.70
CA TYR A 931 -11.64 32.06 -30.81
C TYR A 931 -11.97 32.87 -32.08
N GLU A 932 -11.19 32.67 -33.15
CA GLU A 932 -11.60 33.03 -34.52
C GLU A 932 -12.54 31.92 -35.02
N THR A 933 -13.73 32.32 -35.46
CA THR A 933 -14.69 31.42 -36.13
C THR A 933 -14.72 31.82 -37.61
N GLU A 934 -14.67 30.83 -38.50
CA GLU A 934 -14.76 31.01 -39.95
C GLU A 934 -16.10 31.66 -40.33
N ASP A 935 -16.02 32.70 -41.15
CA ASP A 935 -17.16 33.42 -41.72
C ASP A 935 -18.08 32.46 -42.49
N ALA A 936 -19.27 32.18 -41.93
CA ALA A 936 -20.38 31.68 -42.71
C ALA A 936 -21.07 32.87 -43.38
N ASN A 937 -21.03 32.91 -44.71
CA ASN A 937 -21.70 33.91 -45.53
C ASN A 937 -23.17 34.15 -45.07
N GLU A 938 -23.41 35.32 -44.47
CA GLU A 938 -24.70 35.99 -44.52
C GLU A 938 -24.92 36.43 -45.97
N ASP A 939 -25.72 35.67 -46.72
CA ASP A 939 -26.62 36.18 -47.77
C ASP A 939 -27.15 35.00 -48.61
N GLN A 940 -28.09 34.24 -48.02
CA GLN A 940 -29.21 33.53 -48.67
C GLN A 940 -29.85 32.58 -47.65
N ILE A 941 -30.93 33.02 -46.99
CA ILE A 941 -31.75 32.13 -46.17
C ILE A 941 -32.61 31.30 -47.12
N GLU A 942 -32.21 30.05 -47.37
CA GLU A 942 -33.04 29.05 -48.05
C GLU A 942 -33.98 28.44 -46.99
N TYR A 943 -35.27 28.78 -47.05
CA TYR A 943 -36.28 28.21 -46.16
C TYR A 943 -36.50 26.73 -46.45
N SER A 944 -36.80 25.92 -45.43
CA SER A 944 -36.95 24.46 -45.60
C SER A 944 -38.12 24.09 -46.51
N LEU A 945 -39.17 24.93 -46.55
CA LEU A 945 -40.25 24.90 -47.54
C LEU A 945 -40.78 26.34 -47.78
N ASP A 946 -41.05 26.68 -49.04
CA ASP A 946 -41.64 27.94 -49.51
C ASP A 946 -42.80 27.61 -50.47
N PHE A 947 -44.04 27.94 -50.10
CA PHE A 947 -45.24 27.67 -50.92
C PHE A 947 -46.35 28.71 -50.68
N HIS A 948 -47.33 28.78 -51.58
CA HIS A 948 -48.42 29.77 -51.51
C HIS A 948 -49.56 29.31 -50.61
N SER A 949 -50.33 30.26 -50.04
CA SER A 949 -51.48 30.02 -49.14
C SER A 949 -52.58 29.10 -49.71
N SER A 950 -52.60 28.87 -51.03
CA SER A 950 -53.52 27.93 -51.70
C SER A 950 -53.06 26.46 -51.72
N GLN A 951 -51.88 26.15 -51.16
CA GLN A 951 -51.26 24.83 -51.15
C GLN A 951 -51.12 24.29 -49.72
N SER A 952 -51.24 22.96 -49.53
CA SER A 952 -50.89 22.26 -48.28
C SER A 952 -49.55 21.53 -48.44
N SER A 953 -48.88 21.17 -47.34
CA SER A 953 -47.69 20.31 -47.38
C SER A 953 -47.97 18.92 -48.00
N LEU A 954 -49.23 18.53 -48.15
CA LEU A 954 -49.66 17.38 -48.95
C LEU A 954 -49.48 17.57 -50.46
N ASP A 955 -49.04 18.73 -50.96
CA ASP A 955 -48.70 18.96 -52.37
C ASP A 955 -47.20 19.07 -52.62
N THR A 956 -46.37 18.99 -51.57
CA THR A 956 -44.90 19.14 -51.62
C THR A 956 -44.16 17.82 -51.34
N THR A 957 -42.82 17.85 -51.29
CA THR A 957 -41.94 16.68 -51.08
C THR A 957 -42.09 15.99 -49.71
N MET A 958 -42.81 16.58 -48.76
CA MET A 958 -42.95 16.11 -47.37
C MET A 958 -44.27 15.37 -47.05
N LYS A 959 -44.96 14.84 -48.07
CA LYS A 959 -46.25 14.08 -47.99
C LYS A 959 -46.40 12.99 -46.91
N LYS A 960 -45.32 12.58 -46.23
CA LYS A 960 -45.31 11.49 -45.24
C LYS A 960 -44.91 11.92 -43.83
N VAL A 961 -44.58 13.21 -43.62
CA VAL A 961 -43.97 13.68 -42.36
C VAL A 961 -44.90 14.61 -41.58
N LEU A 962 -45.51 15.59 -42.25
CA LEU A 962 -46.41 16.58 -41.62
C LEU A 962 -47.48 17.07 -42.61
N ASP A 963 -48.71 17.26 -42.14
CA ASP A 963 -49.78 18.00 -42.86
C ASP A 963 -49.96 19.37 -42.22
N TYR A 964 -49.79 20.43 -43.01
CA TYR A 964 -49.86 21.80 -42.55
C TYR A 964 -50.53 22.70 -43.60
N SER A 965 -51.36 23.62 -43.11
CA SER A 965 -52.05 24.64 -43.91
C SER A 965 -52.28 25.90 -43.07
N ALA A 966 -52.18 27.08 -43.69
CA ALA A 966 -52.58 28.33 -43.09
C ALA A 966 -53.48 29.12 -44.05
N LEU A 967 -54.61 29.62 -43.56
CA LEU A 967 -55.59 30.38 -44.32
C LEU A 967 -55.91 31.68 -43.60
N GLU A 968 -56.01 32.76 -44.35
CA GLU A 968 -56.50 34.03 -43.81
C GLU A 968 -58.00 33.93 -43.57
N VAL A 969 -58.44 34.32 -42.38
CA VAL A 969 -59.85 34.33 -41.96
C VAL A 969 -60.24 35.73 -41.48
N GLU A 970 -61.53 36.04 -41.44
CA GLU A 970 -61.99 37.33 -40.90
C GLU A 970 -61.64 37.43 -39.41
N SER A 971 -60.90 38.47 -39.02
CA SER A 971 -60.59 38.74 -37.62
C SER A 971 -61.86 39.08 -36.84
N GLN A 972 -61.97 38.54 -35.62
CA GLN A 972 -63.10 38.81 -34.74
C GLN A 972 -62.85 40.02 -33.84
N ARG A 973 -61.67 40.64 -33.93
CA ARG A 973 -61.30 41.83 -33.17
C ARG A 973 -61.63 43.13 -33.91
N PRO A 974 -62.13 44.15 -33.20
CA PRO A 974 -62.26 45.49 -33.77
C PRO A 974 -60.87 46.06 -34.10
N ASN A 975 -60.75 46.74 -35.24
CA ASN A 975 -59.50 47.41 -35.64
C ASN A 975 -59.17 48.55 -34.67
N ASP A 976 -57.92 48.59 -34.21
CA ASP A 976 -57.38 49.72 -33.44
C ASP A 976 -57.04 50.88 -34.38
N ALA A 977 -57.04 52.12 -33.88
CA ALA A 977 -56.86 53.30 -34.74
C ALA A 977 -55.49 53.30 -35.46
N GLY A 978 -55.52 53.17 -36.79
CA GLY A 978 -54.31 53.11 -37.65
C GLY A 978 -53.72 51.71 -37.82
N MET A 979 -54.32 50.69 -37.21
CA MET A 979 -53.90 49.29 -37.31
C MET A 979 -55.04 48.44 -37.89
N LYS A 980 -54.71 47.46 -38.71
CA LYS A 980 -55.64 46.41 -39.12
C LYS A 980 -55.27 45.09 -38.44
N ASN A 981 -56.29 44.32 -38.08
CA ASN A 981 -56.07 42.98 -37.54
C ASN A 981 -56.07 41.96 -38.68
N ILE A 982 -55.06 41.10 -38.72
CA ILE A 982 -54.98 39.94 -39.63
C ILE A 982 -55.19 38.69 -38.79
N ALA A 983 -56.12 37.83 -39.17
CA ALA A 983 -56.34 36.55 -38.51
C ALA A 983 -55.95 35.42 -39.45
N ILE A 984 -55.08 34.53 -38.98
CA ILE A 984 -54.62 33.36 -39.71
C ILE A 984 -55.07 32.13 -38.96
N GLU A 985 -55.92 31.32 -39.60
CA GLU A 985 -56.23 29.99 -39.13
C GLU A 985 -55.18 29.02 -39.65
N PHE A 986 -54.44 28.38 -38.75
CA PHE A 986 -53.48 27.34 -39.11
C PHE A 986 -53.94 25.97 -38.60
N SER A 987 -53.60 24.94 -39.36
CA SER A 987 -53.76 23.53 -39.02
C SER A 987 -52.41 22.86 -39.14
N PHE A 988 -52.05 22.04 -38.14
CA PHE A 988 -50.80 21.30 -38.08
C PHE A 988 -51.06 19.88 -37.55
N GLU A 989 -50.67 18.87 -38.33
CA GLU A 989 -50.85 17.45 -38.02
C GLU A 989 -49.55 16.67 -38.24
N ILE A 990 -49.13 15.91 -37.22
CA ILE A 990 -47.90 15.11 -37.24
C ILE A 990 -48.20 13.75 -37.87
N LEU A 991 -47.55 13.43 -39.00
CA LEU A 991 -47.74 12.15 -39.72
C LEU A 991 -46.64 11.12 -39.44
N GLU A 992 -45.50 11.53 -38.87
CA GLU A 992 -44.32 10.67 -38.62
C GLU A 992 -44.30 10.02 -37.23
N GLU A 993 -43.75 8.80 -37.14
CA GLU A 993 -43.94 7.90 -35.98
C GLU A 993 -42.96 8.13 -34.81
N HIS A 994 -41.87 8.89 -35.01
CA HIS A 994 -40.76 9.00 -34.04
C HIS A 994 -40.24 10.42 -33.79
N THR A 995 -40.95 11.45 -34.26
CA THR A 995 -40.49 12.84 -34.17
C THR A 995 -41.37 13.62 -33.20
N LEU A 996 -40.78 14.08 -32.09
CA LEU A 996 -41.43 14.98 -31.14
C LEU A 996 -41.39 16.40 -31.71
N TYR A 997 -42.55 17.06 -31.78
CA TYR A 997 -42.64 18.48 -32.13
C TYR A 997 -43.05 19.26 -30.89
N ALA A 998 -42.30 20.33 -30.59
CA ALA A 998 -42.66 21.29 -29.55
C ALA A 998 -43.00 22.64 -30.21
N MET A 999 -44.16 23.23 -29.91
CA MET A 999 -44.52 24.55 -30.43
C MET A 999 -45.12 25.46 -29.36
N THR A 1000 -44.77 26.74 -29.43
CA THR A 1000 -45.32 27.82 -28.60
C THR A 1000 -46.08 28.77 -29.52
N LEU A 1001 -47.41 28.74 -29.46
CA LEU A 1001 -48.29 29.44 -30.42
C LEU A 1001 -48.05 30.96 -30.47
N LYS A 1002 -47.64 31.56 -29.35
CA LYS A 1002 -47.34 33.00 -29.26
C LYS A 1002 -45.95 33.40 -29.74
N ARG A 1003 -45.02 32.44 -29.86
CA ARG A 1003 -43.60 32.71 -30.13
C ARG A 1003 -43.16 32.20 -31.50
N ASP A 1004 -43.57 30.98 -31.84
CA ASP A 1004 -43.02 30.24 -32.98
C ASP A 1004 -43.71 30.57 -34.31
N PHE A 1005 -44.81 31.33 -34.28
CA PHE A 1005 -45.56 31.77 -35.45
C PHE A 1005 -45.49 33.29 -35.57
N LEU A 1006 -45.06 33.80 -36.72
CA LEU A 1006 -44.96 35.24 -36.97
C LEU A 1006 -45.36 35.59 -38.40
N ILE A 1007 -45.79 36.82 -38.61
CA ILE A 1007 -45.98 37.41 -39.93
C ILE A 1007 -44.79 38.29 -40.27
N ILE A 1008 -44.28 38.18 -41.50
CA ILE A 1008 -43.27 39.07 -42.07
C ILE A 1008 -43.93 39.97 -43.11
N ALA A 1009 -43.90 41.27 -42.88
CA ALA A 1009 -44.43 42.27 -43.80
C ALA A 1009 -43.44 43.44 -43.95
N GLU A 1010 -43.08 43.77 -45.19
CA GLU A 1010 -42.10 44.82 -45.53
C GLU A 1010 -40.74 44.72 -44.80
N GLY A 1011 -40.36 43.52 -44.35
CA GLY A 1011 -39.12 43.28 -43.60
C GLY A 1011 -39.28 43.35 -42.07
N GLU A 1012 -40.43 43.79 -41.58
CA GLU A 1012 -40.78 43.78 -40.16
C GLU A 1012 -41.51 42.49 -39.75
N LYS A 1013 -41.33 42.08 -38.49
CA LYS A 1013 -41.89 40.85 -37.92
C LYS A 1013 -42.99 41.19 -36.92
N TYR A 1014 -44.11 40.50 -37.03
CA TYR A 1014 -45.29 40.67 -36.18
C TYR A 1014 -45.66 39.33 -35.54
N TRP A 1015 -45.80 39.30 -34.21
CA TRP A 1015 -46.21 38.12 -33.46
C TRP A 1015 -47.71 38.18 -33.14
N PRO A 1016 -48.36 37.03 -32.88
CA PRO A 1016 -49.77 37.01 -32.59
C PRO A 1016 -50.04 37.66 -31.24
N VAL A 1017 -50.95 38.62 -31.23
CA VAL A 1017 -51.42 39.33 -30.05
C VAL A 1017 -52.40 38.45 -29.28
N GLU A 1018 -53.17 37.63 -30.00
CA GLU A 1018 -54.16 36.71 -29.44
C GLU A 1018 -54.15 35.38 -30.18
N VAL A 1019 -54.41 34.31 -29.44
CA VAL A 1019 -54.36 32.93 -29.94
C VAL A 1019 -55.60 32.21 -29.44
N THR A 1020 -56.42 31.71 -30.37
CA THR A 1020 -57.61 30.92 -30.07
C THR A 1020 -57.44 29.51 -30.60
N VAL A 1021 -57.29 28.52 -29.72
CA VAL A 1021 -57.19 27.11 -30.12
C VAL A 1021 -58.60 26.56 -30.39
N LEU A 1022 -58.83 26.08 -31.62
CA LEU A 1022 -60.12 25.53 -32.05
C LEU A 1022 -60.20 24.02 -31.80
N GLU A 1023 -59.09 23.31 -32.01
CA GLU A 1023 -58.98 21.86 -31.80
C GLU A 1023 -57.53 21.55 -31.43
N ALA A 1024 -57.29 20.80 -30.35
CA ALA A 1024 -55.98 20.27 -30.01
C ALA A 1024 -56.13 18.84 -29.50
N LYS A 1025 -55.54 17.88 -30.21
CA LYS A 1025 -55.57 16.46 -29.88
C LYS A 1025 -54.14 15.92 -29.93
N GLY A 1026 -53.70 15.22 -28.88
CA GLY A 1026 -52.33 14.70 -28.81
C GLY A 1026 -51.27 15.73 -28.40
N TRP A 1027 -51.69 16.90 -27.89
CA TRP A 1027 -50.84 17.99 -27.38
C TRP A 1027 -51.11 18.22 -25.88
N ASP A 1028 -50.07 18.48 -25.09
CA ASP A 1028 -50.18 18.76 -23.64
C ASP A 1028 -50.62 20.22 -23.38
N GLU A 1029 -51.55 20.48 -22.45
CA GLU A 1029 -52.24 21.78 -22.26
C GLU A 1029 -51.41 22.84 -21.47
N LYS A 1030 -50.10 22.96 -21.74
CA LYS A 1030 -49.25 24.05 -21.21
C LYS A 1030 -48.74 24.94 -22.35
N GLU A 1031 -48.26 26.14 -22.04
CA GLU A 1031 -47.81 27.16 -23.02
C GLU A 1031 -46.77 26.66 -24.05
N LEU A 1032 -46.12 25.53 -23.77
CA LEU A 1032 -45.40 24.69 -24.74
C LEU A 1032 -46.23 23.44 -25.08
N LEU A 1033 -46.75 23.38 -26.30
CA LEU A 1033 -47.45 22.20 -26.81
C LEU A 1033 -46.42 21.16 -27.23
N TRP A 1034 -46.38 20.01 -26.54
CA TRP A 1034 -45.56 18.86 -26.91
C TRP A 1034 -46.45 17.78 -27.55
N GLY A 1035 -46.16 17.45 -28.80
CA GLY A 1035 -46.94 16.50 -29.59
C GLY A 1035 -46.18 15.21 -29.86
N ASN A 1036 -46.84 14.06 -29.64
CA ASN A 1036 -46.47 12.76 -30.18
C ASN A 1036 -47.50 12.33 -31.24
N LYS A 1037 -47.21 11.25 -31.99
CA LYS A 1037 -48.04 10.65 -33.05
C LYS A 1037 -49.56 10.95 -32.97
N ASP A 1038 -50.15 11.35 -34.09
CA ASP A 1038 -51.55 11.81 -34.26
C ASP A 1038 -51.87 13.17 -33.60
N GLY A 1039 -50.82 13.91 -33.22
CA GLY A 1039 -50.90 15.29 -32.75
C GLY A 1039 -51.49 16.19 -33.83
N LYS A 1040 -52.72 16.66 -33.62
CA LYS A 1040 -53.45 17.57 -34.51
C LYS A 1040 -53.83 18.82 -33.76
N ILE A 1041 -53.41 19.98 -34.25
CA ILE A 1041 -53.83 21.27 -33.74
C ILE A 1041 -54.39 22.15 -34.84
N ARG A 1042 -55.47 22.84 -34.53
CA ARG A 1042 -56.07 23.88 -35.34
C ARG A 1042 -56.32 25.10 -34.46
N ALA A 1043 -55.76 26.24 -34.83
CA ALA A 1043 -55.88 27.45 -34.04
C ALA A 1043 -55.89 28.70 -34.93
N VAL A 1044 -56.53 29.76 -34.42
CA VAL A 1044 -56.55 31.09 -35.03
C VAL A 1044 -55.56 31.98 -34.31
N LEU A 1045 -54.63 32.54 -35.07
CA LEU A 1045 -53.61 33.49 -34.61
C LEU A 1045 -53.99 34.87 -35.12
N GLU A 1046 -54.18 35.82 -34.20
CA GLU A 1046 -54.53 37.19 -34.54
C GLU A 1046 -53.35 38.13 -34.35
N TYR A 1047 -53.05 38.89 -35.41
CA TYR A 1047 -51.94 39.82 -35.51
C TYR A 1047 -52.48 41.24 -35.66
N SER A 1048 -51.79 42.22 -35.06
CA SER A 1048 -52.09 43.64 -35.27
C SER A 1048 -50.96 44.26 -36.09
N VAL A 1049 -51.29 44.79 -37.27
CA VAL A 1049 -50.30 45.37 -38.20
C VAL A 1049 -50.78 46.75 -38.71
N PRO A 1050 -49.90 47.65 -39.16
CA PRO A 1050 -50.29 48.93 -39.74
C PRO A 1050 -51.24 48.79 -40.95
N GLU A 1051 -52.21 49.71 -41.09
CA GLU A 1051 -53.15 49.70 -42.24
C GLU A 1051 -52.45 49.80 -43.61
N SER A 1052 -51.21 50.30 -43.67
CA SER A 1052 -50.42 50.45 -44.90
C SER A 1052 -49.90 49.14 -45.48
N ILE A 1053 -49.90 48.05 -44.71
CA ILE A 1053 -49.33 46.77 -45.12
C ILE A 1053 -50.33 46.04 -46.02
N GLU A 1054 -50.08 45.92 -47.32
CA GLU A 1054 -50.96 45.15 -48.22
C GLU A 1054 -50.57 43.66 -48.30
N ASN A 1055 -49.28 43.35 -48.31
CA ASN A 1055 -48.75 41.99 -48.50
C ASN A 1055 -48.00 41.51 -47.27
N PHE A 1056 -48.13 40.22 -46.96
CA PHE A 1056 -47.47 39.61 -45.81
C PHE A 1056 -47.16 38.13 -46.04
N ASN A 1057 -46.16 37.60 -45.34
CA ASN A 1057 -45.82 36.18 -45.37
C ASN A 1057 -45.97 35.61 -43.96
N PHE A 1058 -46.47 34.39 -43.85
CA PHE A 1058 -46.61 33.69 -42.57
C PHE A 1058 -45.45 32.73 -42.38
N LEU A 1059 -44.73 32.84 -41.27
CA LEU A 1059 -43.57 32.02 -40.95
C LEU A 1059 -43.84 31.23 -39.67
N PHE A 1060 -43.70 29.91 -39.74
CA PHE A 1060 -43.56 29.05 -38.57
C PHE A 1060 -42.10 28.63 -38.42
N ARG A 1061 -41.51 28.90 -37.25
CA ARG A 1061 -40.12 28.55 -36.95
C ARG A 1061 -39.94 28.20 -35.48
N ASN A 1062 -39.39 27.03 -35.22
CA ASN A 1062 -38.96 26.59 -33.89
C ASN A 1062 -37.63 25.80 -33.95
N ASN A 1063 -37.16 25.36 -32.78
CA ASN A 1063 -35.98 24.51 -32.62
C ASN A 1063 -35.97 23.19 -33.43
N HIS A 1064 -37.13 22.68 -33.84
CA HIS A 1064 -37.28 21.37 -34.50
C HIS A 1064 -37.43 21.48 -36.02
N THR A 1065 -37.75 22.67 -36.56
CA THR A 1065 -38.01 22.91 -38.00
C THR A 1065 -36.86 23.59 -38.74
N GLY A 1066 -35.71 23.80 -38.11
CA GLY A 1066 -34.53 24.44 -38.74
C GLY A 1066 -34.85 25.84 -39.29
N PRO A 1067 -34.63 26.14 -40.59
CA PRO A 1067 -34.87 27.47 -41.16
C PRO A 1067 -36.36 27.88 -41.22
N GLY A 1068 -37.30 26.99 -40.86
CA GLY A 1068 -38.74 27.29 -40.75
C GLY A 1068 -39.52 27.06 -42.04
N PHE A 1069 -40.85 27.13 -41.95
CA PHE A 1069 -41.80 27.01 -43.05
C PHE A 1069 -42.40 28.38 -43.38
N MET A 1070 -42.22 28.85 -44.62
CA MET A 1070 -42.78 30.11 -45.09
C MET A 1070 -43.99 29.86 -45.99
N ILE A 1071 -45.11 30.52 -45.67
CA ILE A 1071 -46.29 30.60 -46.52
C ILE A 1071 -46.40 32.02 -47.07
N ARG A 1072 -46.46 32.14 -48.40
CA ARG A 1072 -46.68 33.41 -49.08
C ARG A 1072 -48.18 33.66 -49.27
N PHE A 1073 -48.65 34.78 -48.72
CA PHE A 1073 -49.98 35.31 -48.99
C PHE A 1073 -49.80 36.40 -50.06
N ASP A 1074 -49.97 35.99 -51.33
CA ASP A 1074 -49.88 36.85 -52.51
C ASP A 1074 -51.18 37.62 -52.77
#